data_AF-A0A109FGA3-F1
#
_entry.id   AF-A0A109FGA3-F1
#
_cell.length_a   1.000
_cell.length_b   1.000
_cell.length_c   1.000
_cell.angle_alpha   90.00
_cell.angle_beta   90.00
_cell.angle_gamma   90.00
#
_symmetry.space_group_name_H-M   'P 1'
#
loop_
_entity.id
_entity.type
_entity.pdbx_description
1 polymer ?
#
loop_
_entity_poly.entity_id
_entity_poly.type
_entity_poly.pdbx_seq_one_letter_code
_entity_poly.pdbx_strand_id
1 'polypeptide(L)'
;AAFAVALAVGLALHYRKIVKNQYYGYPQEWFPSVSATIGDWFPERNLFQLLIALTSGPRFLLVLVTYVAQRQLRPASRLPGTVAIVGILRALMCGGWVFVTSTDHGDVHDICMVSYIVLNLPYMILHTILTSKTGPAAARAKLLRRTLGSSFFGALVPLVYYYLQHKQHRIAGAYSIYALVEWSLIVLDVAFDSVAILDFPDGSNQALQISISYADKDLFSGAAAGDDGISRLYVAPAGTDAGGFLFWTSVTALGPMIFYSAVWAMGLSGDEILLFCCISPFLLLFPPLRRWFARPGIANLGVLIAVASVYAGDTDGQAGASEGEGAARLRWTGLGLAWATMGQVASWWRVRMDDRMLENRTTTLLLGLVLSTVVKFANFSLNPLWPFMRTSPDPKLENGGWNTCGLVIGIFAYLDTVLRRPRATVAASPASDSGSGSDSNAAAAKPTFLGAVGSIIGFASSFFLLHWLFTDSGTIIAWSFDGYPASGPFAFPHGLLTISALALGVVLSPLHHSLRIASNWLAYGVACGSAALLYSQTYWTAFFPGCLLGVYAVSTFPAFLFSILFHSPRGPALTFGTAFFLYVILQLTSTWPVAYAFVPAGWILRERTDIVVGIVLGGLGLGVVALPKEASATAPVPASRPSRGLSKRINGSVLCLLLAGTLVLIYRAPGFFAPGVPYRPEERVVTAAIWTVHFGLDGRMWESQRRMADFMRDAEVDIIGLLETDNHRIVGGNRELTQWMAHSLNMPYTDLGPGPHKNTWGCVLISKYPILRSSHHLLPSPHGELAPAIHATLDVYGVEVDVVVAHNGQEEDPLDRELQSKELGRIMVSRWPTPTIFLGYLVTHPHAERPAPYKFVTEDASMLDIAPNDNDRWCQYILYRGVHRVAYARLNRGSDPSVTDSEVQVGKFYVSHLHSSPAPAGTEPDRTVWTPERYMPESLHFPKQFYDDGVNGHRYIVLTGQQGEYAPNYFMRDDEKEWRRLQELDDLKREAAGCPVQ
;
A
#
# COMPACT_ATOMS: atom_id res chain seq x y z
N ALA A 1 -11.81 -8.50 33.53
CA ALA A 1 -12.57 -8.76 32.29
C ALA A 1 -11.73 -9.57 31.29
N ALA A 2 -10.65 -9.03 30.71
CA ALA A 2 -9.80 -9.72 29.72
C ALA A 2 -9.46 -11.18 30.09
N PHE A 3 -8.81 -11.37 31.24
CA PHE A 3 -8.43 -12.69 31.77
C PHE A 3 -9.61 -13.65 32.00
N ALA A 4 -10.74 -13.16 32.51
CA ALA A 4 -11.90 -14.00 32.80
C ALA A 4 -12.64 -14.44 31.52
N VAL A 5 -12.74 -13.55 30.52
CA VAL A 5 -13.33 -13.86 29.22
C VAL A 5 -12.48 -14.89 28.48
N ALA A 6 -11.16 -14.71 28.45
CA ALA A 6 -10.25 -15.66 27.83
C ALA A 6 -10.35 -17.05 28.47
N LEU A 7 -10.36 -17.13 29.80
CA LEU A 7 -10.52 -18.39 30.52
C LEU A 7 -11.88 -19.03 30.24
N ALA A 8 -12.98 -18.28 30.30
CA ALA A 8 -14.31 -18.82 30.04
C ALA A 8 -14.46 -19.38 28.62
N VAL A 9 -13.96 -18.65 27.62
CA VAL A 9 -14.01 -19.07 26.21
C VAL A 9 -13.08 -20.27 25.97
N GLY A 10 -11.85 -20.24 26.50
CA GLY A 10 -10.91 -21.34 26.37
C GLY A 10 -11.40 -22.62 27.05
N LEU A 11 -12.00 -22.53 28.23
CA LEU A 11 -12.64 -23.68 28.90
C LEU A 11 -13.86 -24.20 28.11
N ALA A 12 -14.59 -23.34 27.40
CA ALA A 12 -15.77 -23.74 26.63
C ALA A 12 -15.42 -24.41 25.29
N LEU A 13 -14.42 -23.89 24.57
CA LEU A 13 -14.11 -24.30 23.20
C LEU A 13 -12.90 -25.25 23.11
N HIS A 14 -11.89 -25.04 23.95
CA HIS A 14 -10.58 -25.67 23.80
C HIS A 14 -10.05 -26.37 25.07
N TYR A 15 -10.93 -26.71 26.03
CA TYR A 15 -10.55 -27.28 27.34
C TYR A 15 -9.42 -28.30 27.29
N ARG A 16 -9.59 -29.40 26.53
CA ARG A 16 -8.58 -30.48 26.45
C ARG A 16 -7.26 -30.04 25.82
N LYS A 17 -7.27 -29.01 24.98
CA LYS A 17 -6.08 -28.47 24.32
C LYS A 17 -5.30 -27.57 25.28
N ILE A 18 -5.97 -26.71 26.04
CA ILE A 18 -5.32 -25.73 26.93
C ILE A 18 -4.84 -26.31 28.28
N VAL A 19 -5.42 -27.44 28.74
CA VAL A 19 -4.93 -28.15 29.93
C VAL A 19 -3.76 -29.10 29.64
N LYS A 20 -3.45 -29.33 28.36
CA LYS A 20 -2.36 -30.23 27.97
C LYS A 20 -1.02 -29.54 28.20
N ASN A 21 -0.08 -30.24 28.84
CA ASN A 21 1.31 -29.82 28.95
C ASN A 21 2.21 -30.75 28.11
N GLN A 22 3.54 -30.60 28.23
CA GLN A 22 4.52 -31.36 27.45
C GLN A 22 4.52 -32.88 27.74
N TYR A 23 4.03 -33.31 28.91
CA TYR A 23 4.13 -34.70 29.38
C TYR A 23 2.77 -35.35 29.63
N TYR A 24 1.76 -34.58 30.05
CA TYR A 24 0.45 -35.04 30.50
C TYR A 24 -0.68 -34.17 29.91
N GLY A 25 -1.88 -34.74 29.88
CA GLY A 25 -3.12 -34.02 29.53
C GLY A 25 -4.26 -34.47 30.44
N TYR A 26 -5.49 -34.17 30.05
CA TYR A 26 -6.67 -34.64 30.78
C TYR A 26 -6.73 -36.18 30.79
N PRO A 27 -6.98 -36.86 31.93
CA PRO A 27 -7.49 -36.32 33.21
C PRO A 27 -6.44 -35.94 34.26
N GLN A 28 -5.15 -36.20 34.02
CA GLN A 28 -4.10 -35.88 35.00
C GLN A 28 -3.92 -34.38 35.19
N GLU A 29 -4.03 -33.63 34.09
CA GLU A 29 -4.08 -32.17 34.10
C GLU A 29 -5.50 -31.69 33.83
N TRP A 30 -6.00 -30.81 34.68
CA TRP A 30 -7.41 -30.44 34.76
C TRP A 30 -7.63 -28.92 34.81
N PHE A 31 -6.58 -28.11 34.97
CA PHE A 31 -6.67 -26.65 34.93
C PHE A 31 -5.58 -26.01 34.06
N PRO A 32 -5.90 -25.05 33.18
CA PRO A 32 -4.95 -24.49 32.22
C PRO A 32 -4.14 -23.32 32.80
N SER A 33 -2.87 -23.20 32.40
CA SER A 33 -2.03 -22.02 32.69
C SER A 33 -2.55 -20.77 31.99
N VAL A 34 -2.13 -19.59 32.47
CA VAL A 34 -2.46 -18.31 31.85
C VAL A 34 -1.95 -18.28 30.43
N SER A 35 -0.68 -18.64 30.20
CA SER A 35 -0.05 -18.63 28.87
C SER A 35 -0.75 -19.58 27.89
N ALA A 36 -1.09 -20.81 28.29
CA ALA A 36 -1.82 -21.74 27.43
C ALA A 36 -3.25 -21.25 27.09
N THR A 37 -3.87 -20.50 28.00
CA THR A 37 -5.22 -19.95 27.81
C THR A 37 -5.24 -18.77 26.82
N ILE A 38 -4.17 -17.99 26.74
CA ILE A 38 -4.14 -16.75 25.92
C ILE A 38 -3.26 -16.85 24.67
N GLY A 39 -2.42 -17.88 24.55
CA GLY A 39 -1.35 -17.93 23.56
C GLY A 39 -1.69 -18.68 22.26
N ASP A 40 -2.56 -19.68 22.34
CA ASP A 40 -2.49 -20.78 21.36
C ASP A 40 -3.70 -20.89 20.43
N TRP A 41 -4.89 -20.46 20.86
CA TRP A 41 -6.14 -20.79 20.15
C TRP A 41 -7.06 -19.59 19.93
N PHE A 42 -7.63 -19.54 18.72
CA PHE A 42 -8.71 -18.64 18.36
C PHE A 42 -10.06 -19.23 18.82
N PRO A 43 -11.01 -18.44 19.39
CA PRO A 43 -11.02 -16.97 19.48
C PRO A 43 -10.54 -16.38 20.83
N GLU A 44 -10.24 -17.18 21.84
CA GLU A 44 -9.88 -16.69 23.18
C GLU A 44 -8.64 -15.79 23.19
N ARG A 45 -7.63 -16.11 22.38
CA ARG A 45 -6.42 -15.28 22.18
C ARG A 45 -6.80 -13.88 21.68
N ASN A 46 -7.59 -13.79 20.61
CA ASN A 46 -7.95 -12.52 19.97
C ASN A 46 -8.81 -11.66 20.89
N LEU A 47 -9.77 -12.27 21.60
CA LEU A 47 -10.60 -11.58 22.58
C LEU A 47 -9.76 -11.04 23.75
N PHE A 48 -8.80 -11.82 24.24
CA PHE A 48 -7.87 -11.39 25.27
C PHE A 48 -7.01 -10.20 24.81
N GLN A 49 -6.36 -10.32 23.65
CA GLN A 49 -5.50 -9.29 23.07
C GLN A 49 -6.27 -7.98 22.81
N LEU A 50 -7.50 -8.06 22.29
CA LEU A 50 -8.37 -6.90 22.09
C LEU A 50 -8.69 -6.19 23.41
N LEU A 51 -9.09 -6.94 24.44
CA LEU A 51 -9.42 -6.35 25.74
C LEU A 51 -8.19 -5.78 26.46
N ILE A 52 -7.00 -6.38 26.29
CA ILE A 52 -5.74 -5.81 26.79
C ILE A 52 -5.36 -4.54 26.01
N ALA A 53 -5.51 -4.54 24.69
CA ALA A 53 -5.28 -3.34 23.87
C ALA A 53 -6.17 -2.17 24.33
N LEU A 54 -7.47 -2.42 24.54
CA LEU A 54 -8.42 -1.42 25.02
C LEU A 54 -8.08 -0.90 26.43
N THR A 55 -7.49 -1.73 27.30
CA THR A 55 -7.11 -1.33 28.67
C THR A 55 -5.73 -0.66 28.76
N SER A 56 -4.90 -0.77 27.72
CA SER A 56 -3.56 -0.15 27.68
C SER A 56 -3.59 1.38 27.82
N GLY A 57 -4.51 2.07 27.13
CA GLY A 57 -4.68 3.51 27.22
C GLY A 57 -5.01 3.99 28.64
N PRO A 58 -6.10 3.49 29.26
CA PRO A 58 -6.41 3.75 30.67
C PRO A 58 -5.26 3.41 31.62
N ARG A 59 -4.48 2.37 31.32
CA ARG A 59 -3.34 1.97 32.15
C ARG A 59 -2.20 3.00 32.14
N PHE A 60 -1.81 3.48 30.96
CA PHE A 60 -0.80 4.55 30.86
C PHE A 60 -1.30 5.86 31.45
N LEU A 61 -2.60 6.15 31.29
CA LEU A 61 -3.23 7.30 31.92
C LEU A 61 -3.17 7.23 33.45
N LEU A 62 -3.43 6.07 34.05
CA LEU A 62 -3.33 5.87 35.50
C LEU A 62 -1.90 6.16 36.00
N VAL A 63 -0.87 5.66 35.31
CA VAL A 63 0.54 5.94 35.65
C VAL A 63 0.85 7.44 35.57
N LEU A 64 0.36 8.12 34.52
CA LEU A 64 0.56 9.56 34.34
C LEU A 64 -0.17 10.39 35.41
N VAL A 65 -1.43 10.06 35.72
CA VAL A 65 -2.22 10.78 36.73
C VAL A 65 -1.58 10.60 38.11
N THR A 66 -1.18 9.38 38.47
CA THR A 66 -0.44 9.11 39.71
C THR A 66 0.88 9.88 39.75
N TYR A 67 1.63 9.94 38.65
CA TYR A 67 2.86 10.72 38.57
C TYR A 67 2.61 12.22 38.82
N VAL A 68 1.65 12.81 38.12
CA VAL A 68 1.34 14.25 38.23
C VAL A 68 0.86 14.59 39.64
N ALA A 69 -0.09 13.83 40.17
CA ALA A 69 -0.63 14.06 41.51
C ALA A 69 0.46 13.96 42.59
N GLN A 70 1.32 12.95 42.52
CA GLN A 70 2.38 12.75 43.51
C GLN A 70 3.56 13.72 43.33
N ARG A 71 3.84 14.17 42.10
CA ARG A 71 4.85 15.20 41.81
C ARG A 71 4.42 16.56 42.35
N GLN A 72 3.13 16.89 42.31
CA GLN A 72 2.58 18.09 42.94
C GLN A 72 2.70 18.04 44.48
N LEU A 73 2.40 16.88 45.09
CA LEU A 73 2.51 16.69 46.54
C LEU A 73 3.96 16.63 47.04
N ARG A 74 4.91 16.19 46.21
CA ARG A 74 6.33 15.99 46.57
C ARG A 74 7.29 16.51 45.48
N PRO A 75 7.38 17.83 45.24
CA PRO A 75 8.13 18.40 44.13
C PRO A 75 9.64 18.12 44.17
N ALA A 76 10.23 18.00 45.37
CA ALA A 76 11.65 17.71 45.57
C ALA A 76 12.02 16.22 45.47
N SER A 77 11.04 15.30 45.44
CA SER A 77 11.31 13.85 45.43
C SER A 77 11.44 13.30 44.00
N ARG A 78 12.44 12.44 43.78
CA ARG A 78 12.59 11.66 42.53
C ARG A 78 11.69 10.42 42.49
N LEU A 79 11.12 10.03 43.63
CA LEU A 79 10.34 8.79 43.79
C LEU A 79 9.11 8.68 42.86
N PRO A 80 8.30 9.75 42.64
CA PRO A 80 7.19 9.68 41.68
C PRO A 80 7.65 9.38 40.26
N GLY A 81 8.78 9.95 39.82
CA GLY A 81 9.36 9.71 38.50
C GLY A 81 9.86 8.29 38.34
N THR A 82 10.54 7.75 39.37
CA THR A 82 11.01 6.36 39.37
C THR A 82 9.83 5.38 39.30
N VAL A 83 8.76 5.60 40.09
CA VAL A 83 7.54 4.78 40.03
C VAL A 83 6.89 4.84 38.65
N ALA A 84 6.85 6.02 38.02
CA ALA A 84 6.29 6.18 36.68
C ALA A 84 7.10 5.42 35.62
N ILE A 85 8.43 5.51 35.65
CA ILE A 85 9.32 4.78 34.73
C ILE A 85 9.13 3.27 34.88
N VAL A 86 9.18 2.77 36.12
CA VAL A 86 8.97 1.33 36.40
C VAL A 86 7.57 0.90 35.96
N GLY A 87 6.55 1.73 36.17
CA GLY A 87 5.17 1.46 35.72
C GLY A 87 5.03 1.40 34.20
N ILE A 88 5.71 2.28 33.47
CA ILE A 88 5.74 2.27 31.98
C ILE A 88 6.46 1.02 31.49
N LEU A 89 7.66 0.73 32.00
CA LEU A 89 8.41 -0.46 31.61
C LEU A 89 7.61 -1.74 31.90
N ARG A 90 6.97 -1.83 33.07
CA ARG A 90 6.08 -2.93 33.43
C ARG A 90 4.93 -3.06 32.43
N ALA A 91 4.27 -1.96 32.06
CA ALA A 91 3.18 -1.99 31.09
C ALA A 91 3.64 -2.42 29.68
N LEU A 92 4.83 -1.99 29.26
CA LEU A 92 5.43 -2.40 27.98
C LEU A 92 5.79 -3.88 27.98
N MET A 93 6.41 -4.40 29.05
CA MET A 93 6.70 -5.82 29.18
C MET A 93 5.42 -6.66 29.20
N CYS A 94 4.34 -6.16 29.82
CA CYS A 94 3.02 -6.77 29.74
C CYS A 94 2.51 -6.87 28.30
N GLY A 95 2.57 -5.77 27.54
CA GLY A 95 2.25 -5.80 26.11
C GLY A 95 3.12 -6.81 25.34
N GLY A 96 4.41 -6.87 25.66
CA GLY A 96 5.36 -7.80 25.06
C GLY A 96 4.90 -9.25 25.11
N TRP A 97 4.62 -9.79 26.31
CA TRP A 97 4.22 -11.21 26.43
C TRP A 97 2.76 -11.48 26.04
N VAL A 98 1.91 -10.45 25.95
CA VAL A 98 0.51 -10.58 25.50
C VAL A 98 0.40 -10.62 23.97
N PHE A 99 1.19 -9.81 23.26
CA PHE A 99 1.13 -9.71 21.79
C PHE A 99 2.17 -10.57 21.09
N VAL A 100 3.28 -10.89 21.74
CA VAL A 100 4.21 -11.94 21.31
C VAL A 100 3.86 -13.19 22.10
N THR A 101 3.13 -14.13 21.49
CA THR A 101 2.70 -15.35 22.18
C THR A 101 3.83 -16.37 22.26
N SER A 102 3.68 -17.34 23.17
CA SER A 102 4.61 -18.46 23.31
C SER A 102 4.72 -19.34 22.05
N THR A 103 3.69 -19.34 21.22
CA THR A 103 3.64 -20.03 19.91
C THR A 103 4.34 -19.26 18.80
N ASP A 104 4.26 -17.92 18.81
CA ASP A 104 4.88 -17.09 17.77
C ASP A 104 6.39 -16.95 18.00
N HIS A 105 6.81 -16.57 19.21
CA HIS A 105 8.22 -16.45 19.59
C HIS A 105 8.40 -16.69 21.10
N GLY A 106 8.58 -17.97 21.49
CA GLY A 106 8.70 -18.41 22.88
C GLY A 106 9.74 -17.66 23.72
N ASP A 107 10.94 -17.41 23.20
CA ASP A 107 12.01 -16.75 23.96
C ASP A 107 11.68 -15.28 24.29
N VAL A 108 11.11 -14.54 23.33
CA VAL A 108 10.71 -13.14 23.54
C VAL A 108 9.52 -13.04 24.48
N HIS A 109 8.56 -13.96 24.35
CA HIS A 109 7.42 -14.11 25.26
C HIS A 109 7.92 -14.32 26.70
N ASP A 110 8.82 -15.28 26.91
CA ASP A 110 9.36 -15.61 28.22
C ASP A 110 10.18 -14.46 28.83
N ILE A 111 11.03 -13.80 28.03
CA ILE A 111 11.79 -12.62 28.48
C ILE A 111 10.85 -11.50 28.93
N CYS A 112 9.80 -11.22 28.17
CA CYS A 112 8.85 -10.17 28.50
C CYS A 112 7.99 -10.54 29.73
N MET A 113 7.58 -11.80 29.86
CA MET A 113 6.81 -12.30 30.99
C MET A 113 7.64 -12.27 32.29
N VAL A 114 8.88 -12.77 32.25
CA VAL A 114 9.80 -12.73 33.40
C VAL A 114 10.12 -11.29 33.77
N SER A 115 10.43 -10.43 32.79
CA SER A 115 10.69 -9.01 33.03
C SER A 115 9.49 -8.30 33.65
N TYR A 116 8.27 -8.65 33.23
CA TYR A 116 7.03 -8.16 33.84
C TYR A 116 6.92 -8.55 35.31
N ILE A 117 7.13 -9.82 35.63
CA ILE A 117 7.08 -10.34 37.01
C ILE A 117 8.17 -9.69 37.87
N VAL A 118 9.39 -9.55 37.35
CA VAL A 118 10.50 -8.90 38.06
C VAL A 118 10.20 -7.42 38.33
N LEU A 119 9.62 -6.70 37.36
CA LEU A 119 9.26 -5.29 37.51
C LEU A 119 8.11 -5.06 38.49
N ASN A 120 7.28 -6.07 38.80
CA ASN A 120 6.28 -5.97 39.88
C ASN A 120 6.93 -5.72 41.25
N LEU A 121 8.14 -6.24 41.50
CA LEU A 121 8.85 -6.05 42.77
C LEU A 121 9.16 -4.57 43.07
N PRO A 122 9.97 -3.86 42.25
CA PRO A 122 10.22 -2.45 42.48
C PRO A 122 8.94 -1.63 42.37
N TYR A 123 8.01 -1.99 41.48
CA TYR A 123 6.74 -1.26 41.33
C TYR A 123 5.91 -1.28 42.61
N MET A 124 5.59 -2.46 43.15
CA MET A 124 4.73 -2.60 44.32
C MET A 124 5.38 -2.01 45.58
N ILE A 125 6.69 -2.18 45.76
CA ILE A 125 7.44 -1.60 46.90
C ILE A 125 7.43 -0.07 46.81
N LEU A 126 7.86 0.50 45.67
CA LEU A 126 7.97 1.94 45.52
C LEU A 126 6.59 2.62 45.59
N HIS A 127 5.55 2.01 45.03
CA HIS A 127 4.18 2.52 45.09
C HIS A 127 3.60 2.49 46.52
N THR A 128 3.94 1.46 47.30
CA THR A 128 3.56 1.37 48.73
C THR A 128 4.29 2.43 49.56
N ILE A 129 5.55 2.72 49.26
CA ILE A 129 6.34 3.79 49.90
C ILE A 129 5.81 5.18 49.50
N LEU A 130 5.38 5.34 48.24
CA LEU A 130 4.86 6.59 47.71
C LEU A 130 3.54 6.98 48.39
N THR A 131 2.70 5.99 48.75
CA THR A 131 1.41 6.19 49.42
C THR A 131 1.53 7.08 50.67
N SER A 132 0.69 8.11 50.76
CA SER A 132 0.73 9.11 51.84
C SER A 132 0.52 8.48 53.23
N LYS A 133 1.09 9.09 54.28
CA LYS A 133 0.92 8.65 55.68
C LYS A 133 -0.27 9.33 56.38
N THR A 134 -0.87 10.35 55.76
CA THR A 134 -1.88 11.21 56.39
C THR A 134 -3.27 10.93 55.82
N GLY A 135 -4.22 10.57 56.68
CA GLY A 135 -5.63 10.36 56.35
C GLY A 135 -6.08 8.89 56.43
N PRO A 136 -7.35 8.62 56.80
CA PRO A 136 -7.87 7.26 56.98
C PRO A 136 -7.92 6.45 55.67
N ALA A 137 -8.20 7.09 54.53
CA ALA A 137 -8.18 6.44 53.21
C ALA A 137 -6.75 6.01 52.80
N ALA A 138 -5.75 6.86 53.05
CA ALA A 138 -4.36 6.56 52.75
C ALA A 138 -3.79 5.45 53.65
N ALA A 139 -4.18 5.40 54.93
CA ALA A 139 -3.83 4.31 55.85
C ALA A 139 -4.40 2.96 55.37
N ARG A 140 -5.66 2.95 54.92
CA ARG A 140 -6.32 1.77 54.32
C ARG A 140 -5.65 1.34 53.02
N ALA A 141 -5.35 2.27 52.11
CA ALA A 141 -4.66 1.99 50.85
C ALA A 141 -3.27 1.39 51.10
N LYS A 142 -2.53 1.91 52.08
CA LYS A 142 -1.21 1.41 52.45
C LYS A 142 -1.24 0.01 53.06
N LEU A 143 -2.22 -0.27 53.91
CA LEU A 143 -2.43 -1.61 54.47
C LEU A 143 -2.74 -2.60 53.34
N LEU A 144 -3.69 -2.28 52.47
CA LEU A 144 -4.07 -3.13 51.33
C LEU A 144 -2.89 -3.39 50.39
N ARG A 145 -2.13 -2.36 50.00
CA ARG A 145 -0.93 -2.51 49.16
C ARG A 145 0.14 -3.38 49.82
N ARG A 146 0.38 -3.21 51.13
CA ARG A 146 1.33 -4.04 51.87
C ARG A 146 0.87 -5.49 51.90
N THR A 147 -0.40 -5.76 52.18
CA THR A 147 -0.96 -7.12 52.22
C THR A 147 -0.92 -7.77 50.84
N LEU A 148 -1.46 -7.10 49.81
CA LEU A 148 -1.50 -7.62 48.44
C LEU A 148 -0.11 -7.85 47.86
N GLY A 149 0.82 -6.89 48.05
CA GLY A 149 2.20 -7.03 47.63
C GLY A 149 2.90 -8.19 48.36
N SER A 150 2.75 -8.30 49.68
CA SER A 150 3.33 -9.40 50.45
C SER A 150 2.75 -10.77 50.04
N SER A 151 1.45 -10.84 49.76
CA SER A 151 0.80 -12.04 49.25
C SER A 151 1.28 -12.41 47.84
N PHE A 152 1.51 -11.42 46.96
CA PHE A 152 2.04 -11.66 45.61
C PHE A 152 3.43 -12.31 45.69
N PHE A 153 4.35 -11.75 46.47
CA PHE A 153 5.69 -12.34 46.64
C PHE A 153 5.66 -13.66 47.42
N GLY A 154 4.75 -13.81 48.39
CA GLY A 154 4.54 -15.08 49.08
C GLY A 154 4.07 -16.19 48.14
N ALA A 155 3.22 -15.88 47.17
CA ALA A 155 2.72 -16.82 46.16
C ALA A 155 3.79 -17.24 45.13
N LEU A 156 4.90 -16.50 44.99
CA LEU A 156 6.03 -16.93 44.13
C LEU A 156 6.71 -18.21 44.66
N VAL A 157 6.73 -18.43 45.97
CA VAL A 157 7.35 -19.63 46.57
C VAL A 157 6.65 -20.92 46.13
N PRO A 158 5.32 -21.09 46.33
CA PRO A 158 4.61 -22.24 45.80
C PRO A 158 4.61 -22.27 44.26
N LEU A 159 4.61 -21.12 43.57
CA LEU A 159 4.71 -21.08 42.10
C LEU A 159 5.99 -21.77 41.62
N VAL A 160 7.15 -21.36 42.14
CA VAL A 160 8.45 -21.93 41.77
C VAL A 160 8.54 -23.41 42.17
N TYR A 161 8.03 -23.77 43.35
CA TYR A 161 7.99 -25.17 43.79
C TYR A 161 7.20 -26.05 42.80
N TYR A 162 5.96 -25.70 42.46
CA TYR A 162 5.16 -26.48 41.51
C TYR A 162 5.65 -26.34 40.07
N TYR A 163 6.36 -25.26 39.74
CA TYR A 163 7.09 -25.13 38.47
C TYR A 163 8.15 -26.24 38.34
N LEU A 164 8.99 -26.41 39.36
CA LEU A 164 10.02 -27.46 39.39
C LEU A 164 9.40 -28.87 39.41
N GLN A 165 8.31 -29.05 40.16
CA GLN A 165 7.62 -30.35 40.22
C GLN A 165 7.07 -30.80 38.86
N HIS A 166 6.56 -29.89 38.03
CA HIS A 166 6.07 -30.25 36.69
C HIS A 166 7.19 -30.30 35.64
N LYS A 167 8.16 -29.36 35.64
CA LYS A 167 9.23 -29.33 34.62
C LYS A 167 10.31 -30.37 34.85
N GLN A 168 10.84 -30.45 36.07
CA GLN A 168 12.01 -31.26 36.38
C GLN A 168 11.61 -32.62 36.92
N HIS A 169 10.70 -32.67 37.90
CA HIS A 169 10.29 -33.92 38.55
C HIS A 169 9.13 -34.62 37.82
N ARG A 170 8.52 -33.98 36.83
CA ARG A 170 7.47 -34.53 35.95
C ARG A 170 6.33 -35.20 36.72
N ILE A 171 5.89 -34.58 37.82
CA ILE A 171 4.78 -35.10 38.62
C ILE A 171 3.44 -34.77 37.95
N ALA A 172 2.61 -35.79 37.73
CA ALA A 172 1.26 -35.62 37.18
C ALA A 172 0.37 -34.75 38.08
N GLY A 173 -0.31 -33.77 37.49
CA GLY A 173 -1.20 -32.83 38.19
C GLY A 173 -0.49 -31.62 38.82
N ALA A 174 0.84 -31.60 38.84
CA ALA A 174 1.62 -30.47 39.36
C ALA A 174 1.47 -29.22 38.48
N TYR A 175 1.25 -29.39 37.17
CA TYR A 175 1.05 -28.26 36.24
C TYR A 175 -0.27 -27.53 36.49
N SER A 176 -1.35 -28.27 36.77
CA SER A 176 -2.65 -27.66 37.11
C SER A 176 -2.59 -26.87 38.43
N ILE A 177 -1.82 -27.35 39.42
CA ILE A 177 -1.60 -26.62 40.68
C ILE A 177 -0.73 -25.39 40.44
N TYR A 178 0.34 -25.51 39.65
CA TYR A 178 1.15 -24.37 39.20
C TYR A 178 0.28 -23.30 38.54
N ALA A 179 -0.60 -23.71 37.61
CA ALA A 179 -1.50 -22.83 36.90
C ALA A 179 -2.43 -22.06 37.86
N LEU A 180 -3.01 -22.71 38.86
CA LEU A 180 -3.84 -22.02 39.87
C LEU A 180 -3.07 -20.94 40.64
N VAL A 181 -1.81 -21.20 40.98
CA VAL A 181 -0.96 -20.21 41.64
C VAL A 181 -0.62 -19.05 40.67
N GLU A 182 -0.37 -19.34 39.40
CA GLU A 182 -0.15 -18.34 38.35
C GLU A 182 -1.37 -17.42 38.15
N TRP A 183 -2.57 -17.98 38.05
CA TRP A 183 -3.81 -17.20 37.99
C TRP A 183 -4.02 -16.35 39.25
N SER A 184 -3.64 -16.87 40.43
CA SER A 184 -3.70 -16.13 41.69
C SER A 184 -2.77 -14.91 41.68
N LEU A 185 -1.59 -15.01 41.07
CA LEU A 185 -0.68 -13.87 40.91
C LEU A 185 -1.30 -12.76 40.06
N ILE A 186 -1.97 -13.12 38.96
CA ILE A 186 -2.68 -12.13 38.12
C ILE A 186 -3.78 -11.41 38.92
N VAL A 187 -4.56 -12.16 39.70
CA VAL A 187 -5.61 -11.58 40.55
C VAL A 187 -5.02 -10.63 41.59
N LEU A 188 -3.94 -11.03 42.28
CA LEU A 188 -3.27 -10.20 43.27
C LEU A 188 -2.68 -8.93 42.65
N ASP A 189 -2.16 -9.03 41.44
CA ASP A 189 -1.55 -7.91 40.72
C ASP A 189 -2.60 -6.88 40.27
N VAL A 190 -3.69 -7.34 39.64
CA VAL A 190 -4.82 -6.49 39.27
C VAL A 190 -5.47 -5.87 40.50
N ALA A 191 -5.59 -6.62 41.60
CA ALA A 191 -6.09 -6.11 42.87
C ALA A 191 -5.16 -5.06 43.47
N PHE A 192 -3.84 -5.20 43.37
CA PHE A 192 -2.89 -4.20 43.85
C PHE A 192 -3.07 -2.87 43.11
N ASP A 193 -3.23 -2.93 41.79
CA ASP A 193 -3.42 -1.74 40.96
C ASP A 193 -4.79 -1.08 41.21
N SER A 194 -5.84 -1.87 41.51
CA SER A 194 -7.17 -1.33 41.79
C SER A 194 -7.22 -0.50 43.08
N VAL A 195 -6.28 -0.69 44.01
CA VAL A 195 -6.12 0.16 45.22
C VAL A 195 -5.88 1.63 44.85
N ALA A 196 -5.44 1.94 43.62
CA ALA A 196 -5.33 3.32 43.13
C ALA A 196 -6.65 4.11 43.21
N ILE A 197 -7.82 3.45 43.24
CA ILE A 197 -9.10 4.11 43.46
C ILE A 197 -9.17 4.84 44.81
N LEU A 198 -8.46 4.35 45.83
CA LEU A 198 -8.41 4.95 47.16
C LEU A 198 -7.46 6.16 47.23
N ASP A 199 -6.62 6.37 46.22
CA ASP A 199 -5.77 7.56 46.12
C ASP A 199 -6.58 8.79 45.66
N PHE A 200 -7.79 8.59 45.11
CA PHE A 200 -8.65 9.64 44.56
C PHE A 200 -10.12 9.49 45.05
N PRO A 201 -10.43 9.76 46.34
CA PRO A 201 -11.77 9.59 46.87
C PRO A 201 -12.80 10.55 46.24
N ASP A 202 -14.01 10.03 46.01
CA ASP A 202 -15.20 10.76 45.57
C ASP A 202 -15.53 11.90 46.54
N GLY A 203 -15.14 13.13 46.20
CA GLY A 203 -15.39 14.29 47.07
C GLY A 203 -14.58 15.55 46.77
N SER A 204 -13.52 15.49 45.95
CA SER A 204 -12.85 16.71 45.49
C SER A 204 -13.41 17.17 44.13
N ASN A 205 -14.54 17.89 44.18
CA ASN A 205 -14.93 18.86 43.13
C ASN A 205 -13.97 20.06 43.07
N GLN A 206 -12.67 19.82 43.21
CA GLN A 206 -11.65 20.74 42.73
C GLN A 206 -11.12 20.11 41.47
N ALA A 207 -11.66 20.55 40.33
CA ALA A 207 -11.01 20.41 39.05
C ALA A 207 -9.50 20.66 39.27
N LEU A 208 -8.67 19.69 38.90
CA LEU A 208 -7.23 19.74 39.00
C LEU A 208 -6.74 20.91 38.12
N GLN A 209 -6.78 22.14 38.66
CA GLN A 209 -6.25 23.33 38.02
C GLN A 209 -4.73 23.19 38.07
N ILE A 210 -4.18 22.64 36.98
CA ILE A 210 -2.75 22.61 36.75
C ILE A 210 -2.29 24.04 36.45
N SER A 211 -2.04 24.82 37.50
CA SER A 211 -1.35 26.10 37.41
C SER A 211 0.16 25.84 37.39
N ILE A 212 0.72 25.75 36.19
CA ILE A 212 2.18 25.77 35.99
C ILE A 212 2.62 27.22 36.15
N SER A 213 3.21 27.54 37.31
CA SER A 213 3.90 28.81 37.51
C SER A 213 5.15 28.87 36.63
N TYR A 214 5.22 29.88 35.77
CA TYR A 214 6.38 30.21 34.95
C TYR A 214 7.38 30.98 35.81
N ALA A 215 8.40 30.31 36.32
CA ALA A 215 9.58 30.95 36.86
C ALA A 215 10.81 30.21 36.33
N ASP A 216 11.31 30.70 35.19
CA ASP A 216 12.72 30.78 34.80
C ASP A 216 12.79 31.05 33.28
N LYS A 217 12.81 32.34 32.94
CA LYS A 217 12.98 32.84 31.57
C LYS A 217 14.33 33.52 31.33
N ASP A 218 15.21 33.58 32.33
CA ASP A 218 16.41 34.44 32.29
C ASP A 218 17.74 33.69 32.13
N LEU A 219 17.74 32.42 31.68
CA LEU A 219 19.00 31.69 31.46
C LEU A 219 19.44 31.56 29.99
N PHE A 220 18.71 32.14 29.02
CA PHE A 220 19.02 31.99 27.58
C PHE A 220 18.98 33.29 26.76
N SER A 221 18.86 34.47 27.38
CA SER A 221 18.91 35.77 26.70
C SER A 221 20.31 36.40 26.78
N GLY A 222 21.29 35.77 26.14
CA GLY A 222 22.63 36.32 26.01
C GLY A 222 23.17 36.16 24.58
N ALA A 223 23.40 37.30 23.92
CA ALA A 223 24.10 37.53 22.65
C ALA A 223 23.22 37.90 21.45
N ALA A 224 22.88 39.20 21.39
CA ALA A 224 22.54 39.90 20.17
C ALA A 224 23.66 40.91 19.86
N ALA A 225 24.43 40.68 18.79
CA ALA A 225 25.06 41.70 17.94
C ALA A 225 25.97 41.06 16.88
N GLY A 226 25.86 41.53 15.64
CA GLY A 226 26.85 41.38 14.56
C GLY A 226 26.72 40.12 13.69
N ASP A 227 26.14 40.23 12.50
CA ASP A 227 26.88 40.65 11.30
C ASP A 227 26.01 40.41 10.05
N ASP A 228 25.72 41.50 9.34
CA ASP A 228 24.99 41.53 8.07
C ASP A 228 26.00 41.34 6.93
N GLY A 229 26.11 40.12 6.38
CA GLY A 229 27.08 39.89 5.29
C GLY A 229 26.86 38.72 4.35
N ILE A 230 26.13 37.66 4.73
CA ILE A 230 26.11 36.39 3.96
C ILE A 230 24.68 35.97 3.54
N SER A 231 23.73 36.91 3.47
CA SER A 231 22.30 36.61 3.22
C SER A 231 21.84 36.78 1.76
N ARG A 232 22.75 36.77 0.78
CA ARG A 232 22.42 36.96 -0.65
C ARG A 232 22.85 35.83 -1.59
N LEU A 233 22.82 34.58 -1.14
CA LEU A 233 22.67 33.46 -2.06
C LEU A 233 21.20 33.00 -2.02
N TYR A 234 20.35 33.71 -2.75
CA TYR A 234 18.99 33.27 -3.08
C TYR A 234 19.12 32.05 -3.99
N VAL A 235 19.27 30.86 -3.40
CA VAL A 235 18.86 29.63 -4.06
C VAL A 235 17.34 29.75 -4.23
N ALA A 236 16.88 29.47 -5.45
CA ALA A 236 15.52 29.61 -5.96
C ALA A 236 14.44 28.95 -5.05
N PRO A 237 13.12 29.12 -5.30
CA PRO A 237 12.03 28.80 -4.35
C PRO A 237 11.82 27.31 -4.01
N ALA A 238 12.78 26.44 -4.31
CA ALA A 238 12.77 24.98 -4.19
C ALA A 238 12.55 24.45 -2.75
N GLY A 239 12.96 25.19 -1.71
CA GLY A 239 12.93 24.70 -0.32
C GLY A 239 11.53 24.47 0.28
N THR A 240 10.50 25.21 -0.15
CA THR A 240 9.13 25.02 0.39
C THR A 240 8.35 23.97 -0.37
N ASP A 241 8.54 23.86 -1.68
CA ASP A 241 7.77 22.97 -2.55
C ASP A 241 8.13 21.49 -2.30
N ALA A 242 9.36 21.24 -1.83
CA ALA A 242 9.85 19.93 -1.40
C ALA A 242 9.01 19.30 -0.26
N GLY A 243 8.53 20.09 0.71
CA GLY A 243 7.76 19.55 1.84
C GLY A 243 6.41 18.95 1.44
N GLY A 244 5.70 19.60 0.50
CA GLY A 244 4.45 19.07 -0.05
C GLY A 244 4.67 17.82 -0.91
N PHE A 245 5.70 17.83 -1.75
CA PHE A 245 6.06 16.69 -2.60
C PHE A 245 6.40 15.43 -1.80
N LEU A 246 7.25 15.58 -0.76
CA LEU A 246 7.63 14.46 0.08
C LEU A 246 6.47 13.94 0.95
N PHE A 247 5.53 14.82 1.34
CA PHE A 247 4.27 14.39 1.99
C PHE A 247 3.43 13.50 1.05
N TRP A 248 3.20 13.92 -0.20
CA TRP A 248 2.47 13.10 -1.18
C TRP A 248 3.20 11.80 -1.55
N THR A 249 4.53 11.82 -1.60
CA THR A 249 5.36 10.62 -1.74
C THR A 249 5.07 9.63 -0.61
N SER A 250 5.00 10.11 0.63
CA SER A 250 4.74 9.25 1.80
C SER A 250 3.31 8.70 1.81
N VAL A 251 2.33 9.55 1.45
CA VAL A 251 0.90 9.15 1.38
C VAL A 251 0.68 8.07 0.33
N THR A 252 1.28 8.23 -0.86
CA THR A 252 1.09 7.30 -2.00
C THR A 252 1.89 6.01 -1.87
N ALA A 253 2.90 5.96 -0.99
CA ALA A 253 3.69 4.77 -0.72
C ALA A 253 2.96 3.71 0.14
N LEU A 254 2.08 4.16 1.05
CA LEU A 254 1.51 3.29 2.08
C LEU A 254 0.61 2.20 1.48
N GLY A 255 -0.24 2.55 0.51
CA GLY A 255 -1.18 1.63 -0.13
C GLY A 255 -0.51 0.38 -0.69
N PRO A 256 0.45 0.51 -1.63
CA PRO A 256 1.21 -0.61 -2.19
C PRO A 256 1.85 -1.53 -1.17
N MET A 257 2.47 -0.97 -0.13
CA MET A 257 3.19 -1.77 0.85
C MET A 257 2.25 -2.57 1.75
N ILE A 258 1.09 -2.00 2.12
CA ILE A 258 0.07 -2.73 2.87
C ILE A 258 -0.58 -3.79 1.98
N PHE A 259 -0.88 -3.43 0.73
CA PHE A 259 -1.55 -4.33 -0.21
C PHE A 259 -0.69 -5.53 -0.55
N TYR A 260 0.64 -5.37 -0.65
CA TYR A 260 1.58 -6.49 -0.75
C TYR A 260 1.27 -7.58 0.29
N SER A 261 1.30 -7.26 1.59
CA SER A 261 1.03 -8.25 2.65
C SER A 261 -0.37 -8.88 2.51
N ALA A 262 -1.37 -8.11 2.10
CA ALA A 262 -2.75 -8.58 1.94
C ALA A 262 -2.91 -9.58 0.77
N VAL A 263 -2.27 -9.32 -0.37
CA VAL A 263 -2.33 -10.23 -1.53
C VAL A 263 -1.59 -11.53 -1.22
N TRP A 264 -0.41 -11.48 -0.58
CA TRP A 264 0.31 -12.67 -0.14
C TRP A 264 -0.48 -13.52 0.88
N ALA A 265 -1.23 -12.87 1.77
CA ALA A 265 -2.09 -13.55 2.73
C ALA A 265 -3.44 -14.00 2.12
N MET A 266 -3.73 -13.64 0.86
CA MET A 266 -5.04 -13.80 0.21
C MET A 266 -6.19 -13.33 1.13
N GLY A 267 -5.98 -12.21 1.83
CA GLY A 267 -6.85 -11.74 2.90
C GLY A 267 -6.21 -10.66 3.78
N LEU A 268 -6.79 -10.41 4.96
CA LEU A 268 -6.23 -9.47 5.92
C LEU A 268 -5.04 -10.07 6.66
N SER A 269 -3.86 -9.51 6.42
CA SER A 269 -2.58 -9.95 7.02
C SER A 269 -2.34 -9.42 8.44
N GLY A 270 -3.02 -8.34 8.81
CA GLY A 270 -2.80 -7.57 10.05
C GLY A 270 -2.02 -6.28 9.82
N ASP A 271 -1.21 -6.20 8.76
CA ASP A 271 -0.47 -4.98 8.39
C ASP A 271 -1.41 -3.82 7.97
N GLU A 272 -2.66 -4.13 7.61
CA GLU A 272 -3.68 -3.14 7.26
C GLU A 272 -3.98 -2.17 8.43
N ILE A 273 -3.65 -2.55 9.67
CA ILE A 273 -3.74 -1.66 10.83
C ILE A 273 -2.91 -0.38 10.64
N LEU A 274 -1.85 -0.42 9.83
CA LEU A 274 -1.01 0.73 9.53
C LEU A 274 -1.74 1.80 8.70
N LEU A 275 -2.88 1.51 8.08
CA LEU A 275 -3.76 2.54 7.50
C LEU A 275 -4.19 3.58 8.56
N PHE A 276 -4.33 3.17 9.82
CA PHE A 276 -4.67 4.05 10.94
C PHE A 276 -3.51 4.99 11.34
N CYS A 277 -2.33 4.92 10.71
CA CYS A 277 -1.31 5.96 10.90
C CYS A 277 -1.84 7.36 10.47
N CYS A 278 -2.75 7.41 9.49
CA CYS A 278 -3.38 8.63 9.01
C CYS A 278 -4.27 9.31 10.07
N ILE A 279 -4.81 8.56 11.05
CA ILE A 279 -5.67 9.11 12.12
C ILE A 279 -4.86 9.70 13.29
N SER A 280 -3.53 9.74 13.17
CA SER A 280 -2.62 10.35 14.13
C SER A 280 -2.96 11.78 14.61
N PRO A 281 -3.70 12.65 13.87
CA PRO A 281 -4.13 13.93 14.44
C PRO A 281 -4.93 13.84 15.75
N PHE A 282 -5.56 12.70 16.07
CA PHE A 282 -6.16 12.48 17.39
C PHE A 282 -5.15 12.64 18.54
N LEU A 283 -3.87 12.33 18.34
CA LEU A 283 -2.81 12.50 19.34
C LEU A 283 -2.53 13.98 19.65
N LEU A 284 -2.94 14.91 18.79
CA LEU A 284 -2.88 16.35 19.07
C LEU A 284 -3.92 16.80 20.11
N LEU A 285 -4.76 15.89 20.62
CA LEU A 285 -5.62 16.14 21.77
C LEU A 285 -4.79 16.44 23.02
N PHE A 286 -3.61 15.81 23.13
CA PHE A 286 -2.67 16.05 24.21
C PHE A 286 -1.97 17.41 24.03
N PRO A 287 -2.21 18.40 24.92
CA PRO A 287 -1.66 19.75 24.75
C PRO A 287 -0.13 19.84 24.63
N PRO A 288 0.67 19.01 25.35
CA PRO A 288 2.13 19.00 25.18
C PRO A 288 2.56 18.58 23.75
N LEU A 289 1.97 17.51 23.22
CA LEU A 289 2.22 17.04 21.85
C LEU A 289 1.82 18.12 20.85
N ARG A 290 0.64 18.71 21.01
CA ARG A 290 0.18 19.81 20.15
C ARG A 290 1.14 21.00 20.11
N ARG A 291 1.70 21.41 21.26
CA ARG A 291 2.70 22.50 21.33
C ARG A 291 4.03 22.10 20.71
N TRP A 292 4.41 20.83 20.83
CA TRP A 292 5.64 20.30 20.27
C TRP A 292 5.60 20.27 18.74
N PHE A 293 4.53 19.72 18.17
CA PHE A 293 4.29 19.68 16.72
C PHE A 293 3.99 21.05 16.10
N ALA A 294 3.68 22.07 16.91
CA ALA A 294 3.58 23.45 16.41
C ALA A 294 4.93 24.05 15.96
N ARG A 295 6.05 23.39 16.30
CA ARG A 295 7.40 23.75 15.85
C ARG A 295 7.67 23.15 14.47
N PRO A 296 7.90 23.96 13.43
CA PRO A 296 8.09 23.47 12.06
C PRO A 296 9.21 22.43 11.90
N GLY A 297 10.33 22.60 12.64
CA GLY A 297 11.44 21.63 12.63
C GLY A 297 11.08 20.27 13.20
N ILE A 298 10.09 20.16 14.09
CA ILE A 298 9.63 18.86 14.59
C ILE A 298 8.60 18.27 13.63
N ALA A 299 7.65 19.08 13.15
CA ALA A 299 6.61 18.66 12.22
C ALA A 299 7.17 18.00 10.94
N ASN A 300 8.23 18.56 10.37
CA ASN A 300 8.78 18.10 9.09
C ASN A 300 9.69 16.86 9.20
N LEU A 301 10.06 16.42 10.41
CA LEU A 301 10.92 15.25 10.59
C LEU A 301 10.26 13.95 10.10
N GLY A 302 8.94 13.85 10.22
CA GLY A 302 8.18 12.67 9.81
C GLY A 302 8.36 12.31 8.34
N VAL A 303 8.44 13.35 7.49
CA VAL A 303 8.66 13.21 6.06
C VAL A 303 10.06 12.65 5.76
N LEU A 304 11.07 13.05 6.54
CA LEU A 304 12.42 12.49 6.42
C LEU A 304 12.47 11.04 6.89
N ILE A 305 11.76 10.70 7.98
CA ILE A 305 11.65 9.32 8.47
C ILE A 305 11.00 8.44 7.39
N ALA A 306 9.94 8.92 6.74
CA ALA A 306 9.25 8.17 5.69
C ALA A 306 10.16 7.87 4.49
N VAL A 307 10.94 8.84 4.00
CA VAL A 307 11.89 8.59 2.90
C VAL A 307 13.09 7.76 3.34
N ALA A 308 13.58 7.95 4.57
CA ALA A 308 14.68 7.16 5.13
C ALA A 308 14.30 5.71 5.44
N SER A 309 13.00 5.40 5.45
CA SER A 309 12.51 4.05 5.73
C SER A 309 13.00 3.01 4.72
N VAL A 310 13.45 3.41 3.53
CA VAL A 310 14.08 2.50 2.57
C VAL A 310 15.30 1.76 3.17
N TYR A 311 16.05 2.43 4.04
CA TYR A 311 17.23 1.87 4.72
C TYR A 311 16.86 1.04 5.94
N ALA A 312 15.57 0.95 6.29
CA ALA A 312 15.14 0.10 7.38
C ALA A 312 15.12 -1.36 6.91
N GLY A 313 16.06 -2.16 7.41
CA GLY A 313 16.18 -3.57 7.04
C GLY A 313 17.07 -3.81 5.82
N ASP A 314 17.78 -2.80 5.32
CA ASP A 314 18.76 -2.97 4.25
C ASP A 314 20.10 -3.41 4.85
N THR A 315 20.24 -4.72 5.09
CA THR A 315 21.56 -5.34 5.26
C THR A 315 21.99 -5.87 3.92
N ASP A 316 22.69 -5.03 3.14
CA ASP A 316 23.39 -5.39 1.91
C ASP A 316 24.07 -6.76 2.03
N GLY A 317 23.39 -7.81 1.55
CA GLY A 317 23.96 -9.12 1.28
C GLY A 317 24.47 -9.98 2.45
N GLN A 318 24.17 -9.71 3.73
CA GLN A 318 24.68 -10.53 4.85
C GLN A 318 23.69 -11.03 5.92
N ALA A 319 22.38 -10.89 5.72
CA ALA A 319 21.42 -11.58 6.58
C ALA A 319 20.47 -12.41 5.71
N GLY A 320 20.40 -13.71 6.00
CA GLY A 320 19.56 -14.65 5.26
C GLY A 320 18.09 -14.23 5.26
N ALA A 321 17.50 -14.32 4.07
CA ALA A 321 16.10 -14.67 3.78
C ALA A 321 15.13 -14.69 4.97
N SER A 322 14.68 -13.52 5.44
CA SER A 322 13.47 -13.48 6.25
C SER A 322 12.54 -12.36 5.80
N GLU A 323 11.25 -12.67 5.82
CA GLU A 323 10.09 -11.84 5.49
C GLU A 323 10.03 -10.48 6.26
N GLY A 324 10.99 -10.22 7.16
CA GLY A 324 11.04 -9.04 8.01
C GLY A 324 11.54 -7.74 7.37
N GLU A 325 12.26 -7.78 6.23
CA GLU A 325 12.84 -6.58 5.61
C GLU A 325 11.74 -5.61 5.09
N GLY A 326 10.79 -6.11 4.29
CA GLY A 326 9.68 -5.31 3.78
C GLY A 326 8.77 -4.78 4.89
N ALA A 327 8.49 -5.61 5.89
CA ALA A 327 7.70 -5.24 7.06
C ALA A 327 8.34 -4.08 7.87
N ALA A 328 9.69 -4.07 7.99
CA ALA A 328 10.39 -2.97 8.64
C ALA A 328 10.20 -1.66 7.86
N ARG A 329 10.43 -1.66 6.54
CA ARG A 329 10.20 -0.48 5.68
C ARG A 329 8.77 0.04 5.79
N LEU A 330 7.79 -0.85 5.79
CA LEU A 330 6.37 -0.51 5.94
C LEU A 330 6.08 0.17 7.30
N ARG A 331 6.57 -0.38 8.41
CA ARG A 331 6.36 0.19 9.75
C ARG A 331 6.99 1.58 9.91
N TRP A 332 8.20 1.77 9.39
CA TRP A 332 8.87 3.07 9.41
C TRP A 332 8.20 4.10 8.49
N THR A 333 7.70 3.66 7.32
CA THR A 333 6.87 4.49 6.44
C THR A 333 5.60 4.94 7.17
N GLY A 334 4.88 4.01 7.82
CA GLY A 334 3.69 4.31 8.61
C GLY A 334 3.97 5.28 9.77
N LEU A 335 5.07 5.10 10.49
CA LEU A 335 5.50 6.03 11.55
C LEU A 335 5.80 7.42 10.99
N GLY A 336 6.57 7.50 9.90
CA GLY A 336 6.91 8.74 9.23
C GLY A 336 5.66 9.49 8.73
N LEU A 337 4.71 8.78 8.13
CA LEU A 337 3.45 9.34 7.66
C LEU A 337 2.53 9.80 8.80
N ALA A 338 2.42 9.05 9.90
CA ALA A 338 1.70 9.50 11.10
C ALA A 338 2.28 10.83 11.61
N TRP A 339 3.60 10.90 11.71
CA TRP A 339 4.29 12.09 12.17
C TRP A 339 4.09 13.28 11.23
N ALA A 340 4.23 13.05 9.92
CA ALA A 340 4.04 14.06 8.88
C ALA A 340 2.59 14.58 8.87
N THR A 341 1.60 13.70 9.04
CA THR A 341 0.18 14.06 9.08
C THR A 341 -0.13 14.95 10.28
N MET A 342 0.36 14.60 11.48
CA MET A 342 0.26 15.47 12.66
C MET A 342 0.96 16.82 12.43
N GLY A 343 2.16 16.80 11.86
CA GLY A 343 2.93 18.00 11.54
C GLY A 343 2.20 18.94 10.58
N GLN A 344 1.58 18.38 9.54
CA GLN A 344 0.81 19.11 8.55
C GLN A 344 -0.45 19.75 9.16
N VAL A 345 -1.20 18.98 9.95
CA VAL A 345 -2.39 19.48 10.66
C VAL A 345 -2.02 20.58 11.67
N ALA A 346 -0.94 20.40 12.44
CA ALA A 346 -0.45 21.42 13.37
C ALA A 346 -0.01 22.70 12.63
N SER A 347 0.62 22.55 11.46
CA SER A 347 1.04 23.66 10.60
C SER A 347 -0.15 24.47 10.09
N TRP A 348 -1.20 23.82 9.57
CA TRP A 348 -2.44 24.49 9.14
C TRP A 348 -3.16 25.17 10.31
N TRP A 349 -3.28 24.47 11.44
CA TRP A 349 -3.92 25.01 12.64
C TRP A 349 -3.23 26.28 13.16
N ARG A 350 -1.90 26.34 13.06
CA ARG A 350 -1.12 27.49 13.53
C ARG A 350 -1.41 28.76 12.74
N VAL A 351 -1.66 28.64 11.44
CA VAL A 351 -1.88 29.78 10.52
C VAL A 351 -3.36 30.05 10.25
N ARG A 352 -4.28 29.40 10.96
CA ARG A 352 -5.74 29.48 10.72
C ARG A 352 -6.36 30.87 10.78
N MET A 353 -5.69 31.84 11.41
CA MET A 353 -6.14 33.23 11.53
C MET A 353 -5.44 34.17 10.52
N ASP A 354 -4.52 33.65 9.72
CA ASP A 354 -3.77 34.40 8.70
C ASP A 354 -4.03 33.75 7.34
N ASP A 355 -5.02 34.29 6.61
CA ASP A 355 -5.46 33.78 5.31
C ASP A 355 -4.31 33.69 4.30
N ARG A 356 -3.37 34.65 4.33
CA ARG A 356 -2.23 34.67 3.41
C ARG A 356 -1.25 33.56 3.73
N MET A 357 -0.97 33.31 5.00
CA MET A 357 -0.11 32.19 5.39
C MET A 357 -0.78 30.84 5.15
N LEU A 358 -2.10 30.73 5.37
CA LEU A 358 -2.87 29.54 5.03
C LEU A 358 -2.83 29.25 3.53
N GLU A 359 -3.10 30.27 2.69
CA GLU A 359 -3.00 30.17 1.23
C GLU A 359 -1.62 29.65 0.81
N ASN A 360 -0.53 30.25 1.32
CA ASN A 360 0.82 29.79 1.02
C ASN A 360 1.02 28.30 1.37
N ARG A 361 0.57 27.85 2.53
CA ARG A 361 0.74 26.45 2.98
C ARG A 361 -0.04 25.48 2.12
N THR A 362 -1.27 25.83 1.76
CA THR A 362 -2.14 25.00 0.93
C THR A 362 -1.62 24.93 -0.50
N THR A 363 -1.26 26.06 -1.11
CA THR A 363 -0.72 26.07 -2.46
C THR A 363 0.62 25.33 -2.54
N THR A 364 1.46 25.39 -1.50
CA THR A 364 2.70 24.59 -1.44
C THR A 364 2.42 23.09 -1.43
N LEU A 365 1.38 22.64 -0.71
CA LEU A 365 0.95 21.23 -0.72
C LEU A 365 0.47 20.79 -2.10
N LEU A 366 -0.33 21.63 -2.78
CA LEU A 366 -0.88 21.34 -4.11
C LEU A 366 0.20 21.39 -5.21
N LEU A 367 1.14 22.33 -5.12
CA LEU A 367 2.34 22.33 -5.97
C LEU A 367 3.17 21.06 -5.75
N GLY A 368 3.25 20.56 -4.51
CA GLY A 368 3.86 19.28 -4.19
C GLY A 368 3.16 18.09 -4.86
N LEU A 369 1.83 18.10 -4.97
CA LEU A 369 1.06 17.09 -5.71
C LEU A 369 1.39 17.11 -7.21
N VAL A 370 1.41 18.31 -7.81
CA VAL A 370 1.75 18.48 -9.23
C VAL A 370 3.21 18.09 -9.48
N LEU A 371 4.13 18.45 -8.59
CA LEU A 371 5.52 17.99 -8.67
C LEU A 371 5.61 16.46 -8.55
N SER A 372 4.85 15.85 -7.64
CA SER A 372 4.82 14.38 -7.51
C SER A 372 4.34 13.70 -8.79
N THR A 373 3.30 14.25 -9.43
CA THR A 373 2.79 13.72 -10.70
C THR A 373 3.77 13.95 -11.86
N VAL A 374 4.46 15.09 -11.91
CA VAL A 374 5.54 15.34 -12.90
C VAL A 374 6.71 14.38 -12.69
N VAL A 375 7.13 14.13 -11.45
CA VAL A 375 8.22 13.19 -11.13
C VAL A 375 7.84 11.76 -11.50
N LYS A 376 6.61 11.32 -11.19
CA LYS A 376 6.09 10.02 -11.65
C LYS A 376 6.04 9.97 -13.17
N PHE A 377 5.55 11.01 -13.83
CA PHE A 377 5.57 11.12 -15.29
C PHE A 377 6.99 11.11 -15.88
N ALA A 378 8.01 11.59 -15.16
CA ALA A 378 9.41 11.47 -15.58
C ALA A 378 9.93 10.05 -15.44
N ASN A 379 9.55 9.36 -14.36
CA ASN A 379 10.04 8.03 -14.00
C ASN A 379 8.99 6.93 -14.25
N PHE A 380 8.33 6.97 -15.42
CA PHE A 380 7.47 5.86 -15.89
C PHE A 380 6.36 5.48 -14.89
N SER A 381 5.66 6.49 -14.36
CA SER A 381 4.61 6.37 -13.35
C SER A 381 5.08 5.92 -11.94
N LEU A 382 6.39 5.75 -11.72
CA LEU A 382 6.96 5.44 -10.40
C LEU A 382 7.44 6.68 -9.69
N ASN A 383 7.19 6.80 -8.38
CA ASN A 383 7.86 7.80 -7.59
C ASN A 383 9.21 7.24 -7.13
N PRO A 384 10.36 7.81 -7.57
CA PRO A 384 11.67 7.26 -7.25
C PRO A 384 12.04 7.40 -5.75
N LEU A 385 11.26 8.14 -4.97
CA LEU A 385 11.45 8.31 -3.52
C LEU A 385 10.54 7.40 -2.68
N TRP A 386 9.83 6.47 -3.32
CA TRP A 386 9.07 5.47 -2.58
C TRP A 386 10.01 4.52 -1.81
N PRO A 387 9.59 4.06 -0.62
CA PRO A 387 10.39 3.20 0.24
C PRO A 387 10.55 1.76 -0.29
N PHE A 388 9.87 1.41 -1.37
CA PHE A 388 10.02 0.16 -2.13
C PHE A 388 10.75 0.37 -3.47
N MET A 389 11.39 1.52 -3.64
CA MET A 389 12.34 1.80 -4.71
C MET A 389 13.76 1.82 -4.13
N ARG A 390 14.77 1.39 -4.88
CA ARG A 390 16.18 1.40 -4.49
C ARG A 390 17.09 1.73 -5.66
N THR A 391 18.26 2.27 -5.32
CA THR A 391 19.40 2.32 -6.23
C THR A 391 20.36 1.21 -5.80
N SER A 392 20.90 0.45 -6.73
CA SER A 392 21.92 -0.56 -6.47
C SER A 392 22.99 -0.55 -7.56
N PRO A 393 24.27 -0.74 -7.22
CA PRO A 393 25.30 -1.00 -8.22
C PRO A 393 25.10 -2.37 -8.92
N ASP A 394 24.36 -3.30 -8.31
CA ASP A 394 23.96 -4.54 -8.95
C ASP A 394 22.75 -4.27 -9.88
N PRO A 395 22.89 -4.43 -11.21
CA PRO A 395 21.80 -4.25 -12.15
C PRO A 395 20.57 -5.12 -11.85
N LYS A 396 20.76 -6.27 -11.17
CA LYS A 396 19.64 -7.15 -10.78
C LYS A 396 18.74 -6.55 -9.71
N LEU A 397 19.27 -5.62 -8.92
CA LEU A 397 18.58 -4.99 -7.80
C LEU A 397 18.18 -3.54 -8.12
N GLU A 398 18.75 -2.92 -9.15
CA GLU A 398 18.40 -1.57 -9.59
C GLU A 398 16.94 -1.49 -10.07
N ASN A 399 16.13 -0.63 -9.46
CA ASN A 399 14.76 -0.36 -9.94
C ASN A 399 14.47 1.14 -10.16
N GLY A 400 15.49 2.01 -10.12
CA GLY A 400 15.36 3.43 -10.40
C GLY A 400 14.94 4.27 -9.18
N GLY A 401 15.25 3.80 -7.97
CA GLY A 401 15.08 4.59 -6.74
C GLY A 401 16.11 5.71 -6.62
N TRP A 402 15.73 6.86 -6.06
CA TRP A 402 16.57 8.06 -5.86
C TRP A 402 16.47 8.55 -4.40
N ASN A 403 16.23 7.63 -3.45
CA ASN A 403 15.95 7.95 -2.06
C ASN A 403 17.04 8.79 -1.39
N THR A 404 18.33 8.50 -1.65
CA THR A 404 19.46 9.29 -1.13
C THR A 404 19.35 10.76 -1.56
N CYS A 405 19.07 11.02 -2.83
CA CYS A 405 18.85 12.37 -3.35
C CYS A 405 17.63 13.02 -2.70
N GLY A 406 16.53 12.27 -2.56
CA GLY A 406 15.33 12.71 -1.85
C GLY A 406 15.59 13.11 -0.41
N LEU A 407 16.41 12.34 0.32
CA LEU A 407 16.83 12.66 1.68
C LEU A 407 17.67 13.92 1.74
N VAL A 408 18.64 14.09 0.84
CA VAL A 408 19.46 15.30 0.78
C VAL A 408 18.59 16.54 0.55
N ILE A 409 17.67 16.47 -0.42
CA ILE A 409 16.70 17.55 -0.70
C ILE A 409 15.81 17.80 0.53
N GLY A 410 15.32 16.74 1.17
CA GLY A 410 14.52 16.80 2.37
C GLY A 410 15.27 17.46 3.53
N ILE A 411 16.54 17.12 3.75
CA ILE A 411 17.41 17.70 4.78
C ILE A 411 17.62 19.18 4.50
N PHE A 412 17.88 19.58 3.25
CA PHE A 412 17.97 21.00 2.90
C PHE A 412 16.66 21.75 3.16
N ALA A 413 15.52 21.18 2.78
CA ALA A 413 14.19 21.76 3.04
C ALA A 413 13.90 21.86 4.56
N TYR A 414 14.32 20.85 5.32
CA TYR A 414 14.25 20.82 6.77
C TYR A 414 15.11 21.92 7.39
N LEU A 415 16.39 22.01 7.02
CA LEU A 415 17.33 23.02 7.51
C LEU A 415 16.86 24.42 7.15
N ASP A 416 16.38 24.64 5.92
CA ASP A 416 15.77 25.91 5.51
C ASP A 416 14.58 26.28 6.41
N THR A 417 13.72 25.30 6.74
CA THR A 417 12.57 25.52 7.63
C THR A 417 12.99 25.85 9.08
N VAL A 418 14.08 25.24 9.57
CA VAL A 418 14.61 25.45 10.93
C VAL A 418 15.39 26.77 11.04
N LEU A 419 16.19 27.10 10.03
CA LEU A 419 17.06 28.27 9.99
C LEU A 419 16.29 29.57 9.68
N ARG A 420 15.15 29.48 8.99
CA ARG A 420 14.25 30.62 8.80
C ARG A 420 13.69 31.07 10.15
N ARG A 421 14.18 32.20 10.64
CA ARG A 421 13.66 32.85 11.85
C ARG A 421 12.14 33.01 11.72
N PRO A 422 11.34 32.53 12.70
CA PRO A 422 9.91 32.79 12.69
C PRO A 422 9.71 34.31 12.70
N ARG A 423 9.09 34.85 11.64
CA ARG A 423 8.55 36.21 11.69
C ARG A 423 7.61 36.24 12.90
N ALA A 424 7.84 37.16 13.82
CA ALA A 424 6.99 37.33 14.98
C ALA A 424 5.55 37.50 14.51
N THR A 425 4.74 36.45 14.63
CA THR A 425 3.29 36.57 14.56
C THR A 425 2.92 37.46 15.73
N VAL A 426 2.47 38.68 15.44
CA VAL A 426 1.94 39.61 16.44
C VAL A 426 0.98 38.81 17.31
N ALA A 427 1.35 38.62 18.59
CA ALA A 427 0.42 38.11 19.57
C ALA A 427 -0.73 39.10 19.60
N ALA A 428 -1.92 38.68 19.17
CA ALA A 428 -3.11 39.47 19.38
C ALA A 428 -3.23 39.71 20.89
N SER A 429 -3.09 40.98 21.30
CA SER A 429 -3.44 41.39 22.67
C SER A 429 -4.89 40.97 22.94
N PRO A 430 -5.23 40.51 24.15
CA PRO A 430 -6.62 40.40 24.55
C PRO A 430 -7.22 41.81 24.39
N ALA A 431 -8.30 41.95 23.65
CA ALA A 431 -9.04 43.20 23.58
C ALA A 431 -9.40 43.61 25.03
N SER A 432 -8.78 44.68 25.51
CA SER A 432 -9.20 45.38 26.71
C SER A 432 -10.56 45.99 26.44
N ASP A 433 -11.53 45.70 27.30
CA ASP A 433 -12.78 46.43 27.41
C ASP A 433 -12.51 47.94 27.48
N SER A 434 -12.86 48.66 26.42
CA SER A 434 -13.10 50.10 26.50
C SER A 434 -13.91 50.58 25.30
N GLY A 435 -15.06 51.18 25.58
CA GLY A 435 -15.65 52.21 24.72
C GLY A 435 -16.89 51.81 23.96
N SER A 436 -18.03 52.20 24.51
CA SER A 436 -19.33 52.35 23.86
C SER A 436 -19.25 53.08 22.50
N GLY A 437 -19.82 52.49 21.47
CA GLY A 437 -20.11 53.14 20.19
C GLY A 437 -20.92 52.20 19.30
N SER A 438 -22.22 52.42 19.22
CA SER A 438 -23.10 51.78 18.25
C SER A 438 -22.67 52.14 16.84
N ASP A 439 -22.48 51.15 15.95
CA ASP A 439 -23.12 51.11 14.63
C ASP A 439 -22.74 49.84 13.84
N SER A 440 -23.77 49.22 13.24
CA SER A 440 -23.79 48.08 12.32
C SER A 440 -23.42 46.68 12.86
N ASN A 441 -24.47 45.94 13.27
CA ASN A 441 -24.46 44.50 13.51
C ASN A 441 -24.22 43.72 12.19
N ALA A 442 -22.98 43.33 11.90
CA ALA A 442 -22.71 42.10 11.16
C ALA A 442 -22.33 41.04 12.21
N ALA A 443 -23.25 40.11 12.49
CA ALA A 443 -23.05 39.09 13.51
C ALA A 443 -22.04 38.05 12.99
N ALA A 444 -20.75 38.25 13.28
CA ALA A 444 -19.66 37.37 12.87
C ALA A 444 -20.06 35.88 12.94
N ALA A 445 -20.00 35.21 11.78
CA ALA A 445 -20.43 33.84 11.61
C ALA A 445 -19.80 32.93 12.70
N LYS A 446 -20.65 32.19 13.40
CA LYS A 446 -20.23 31.25 14.44
C LYS A 446 -20.18 29.82 13.89
N PRO A 447 -19.21 29.00 14.33
CA PRO A 447 -19.17 27.59 13.96
C PRO A 447 -20.42 26.88 14.50
N THR A 448 -21.08 26.11 13.64
CA THR A 448 -22.27 25.34 13.98
C THR A 448 -21.93 23.85 14.01
N PHE A 449 -22.67 23.05 14.78
CA PHE A 449 -22.45 21.60 14.82
C PHE A 449 -22.61 20.96 13.42
N LEU A 450 -23.67 21.32 12.70
CA LEU A 450 -23.93 20.80 11.35
C LEU A 450 -22.85 21.25 10.35
N GLY A 451 -22.36 22.49 10.48
CA GLY A 451 -21.22 22.99 9.69
C GLY A 451 -19.93 22.25 10.01
N ALA A 452 -19.68 21.93 11.28
CA ALA A 452 -18.53 21.12 11.68
C ALA A 452 -18.58 19.72 11.06
N VAL A 453 -19.71 19.02 11.16
CA VAL A 453 -19.90 17.70 10.54
C VAL A 453 -19.72 17.77 9.02
N GLY A 454 -20.38 18.72 8.34
CA GLY A 454 -20.24 18.87 6.89
C GLY A 454 -18.81 19.25 6.47
N SER A 455 -18.08 20.03 7.25
CA SER A 455 -16.68 20.39 6.97
C SER A 455 -15.72 19.21 7.13
N ILE A 456 -15.97 18.32 8.09
CA ILE A 456 -15.22 17.08 8.30
C ILE A 456 -15.39 16.16 7.10
N ILE A 457 -16.65 15.94 6.69
CA ILE A 457 -16.97 15.09 5.53
C ILE A 457 -16.42 15.70 4.24
N GLY A 458 -16.62 17.00 4.02
CA GLY A 458 -16.14 17.71 2.84
C GLY A 458 -14.61 17.67 2.68
N PHE A 459 -13.87 17.89 3.77
CA PHE A 459 -12.41 17.77 3.75
C PHE A 459 -11.97 16.33 3.47
N ALA A 460 -12.57 15.33 4.13
CA ALA A 460 -12.26 13.93 3.92
C ALA A 460 -12.48 13.51 2.45
N SER A 461 -13.64 13.86 1.87
CA SER A 461 -13.96 13.58 0.47
C SER A 461 -13.04 14.31 -0.50
N SER A 462 -12.67 15.57 -0.21
CA SER A 462 -11.75 16.34 -1.07
C SER A 462 -10.34 15.78 -1.05
N PHE A 463 -9.79 15.45 0.13
CA PHE A 463 -8.48 14.82 0.25
C PHE A 463 -8.47 13.43 -0.40
N PHE A 464 -9.53 12.65 -0.17
CA PHE A 464 -9.71 11.34 -0.80
C PHE A 464 -9.74 11.43 -2.33
N LEU A 465 -10.53 12.36 -2.91
CA LEU A 465 -10.63 12.52 -4.35
C LEU A 465 -9.28 12.86 -5.01
N LEU A 466 -8.49 13.73 -4.38
CA LEU A 466 -7.14 14.04 -4.83
C LEU A 466 -6.24 12.80 -4.82
N HIS A 467 -6.27 12.01 -3.75
CA HIS A 467 -5.48 10.79 -3.67
C HIS A 467 -5.97 9.75 -4.69
N TRP A 468 -7.27 9.52 -4.78
CA TRP A 468 -7.88 8.45 -5.55
C TRP A 468 -7.66 8.58 -7.06
N LEU A 469 -7.79 9.79 -7.62
CA LEU A 469 -7.74 9.98 -9.08
C LEU A 469 -6.57 10.83 -9.59
N PHE A 470 -5.93 11.63 -8.73
CA PHE A 470 -5.05 12.72 -9.18
C PHE A 470 -3.61 12.67 -8.61
N THR A 471 -3.17 11.52 -8.12
CA THR A 471 -1.77 11.27 -7.71
C THR A 471 -0.90 10.63 -8.80
N ASP A 472 -1.46 10.44 -9.99
CA ASP A 472 -0.74 10.08 -11.22
C ASP A 472 -1.42 10.68 -12.44
N SER A 473 -0.64 10.91 -13.50
CA SER A 473 -1.16 11.47 -14.74
C SER A 473 -1.97 10.48 -15.60
N GLY A 474 -1.77 9.17 -15.39
CA GLY A 474 -2.37 8.08 -16.13
C GLY A 474 -3.65 7.49 -15.53
N THR A 475 -3.97 7.76 -14.26
CA THR A 475 -5.16 7.16 -13.61
C THR A 475 -6.46 7.48 -14.35
N ILE A 476 -6.77 8.75 -14.61
CA ILE A 476 -7.99 9.09 -15.36
C ILE A 476 -7.96 8.62 -16.83
N ILE A 477 -6.76 8.36 -17.38
CA ILE A 477 -6.61 7.78 -18.72
C ILE A 477 -7.01 6.32 -18.70
N ALA A 478 -6.53 5.55 -17.72
CA ALA A 478 -6.94 4.16 -17.52
C ALA A 478 -8.44 4.01 -17.26
N TRP A 479 -9.06 4.96 -16.56
CA TRP A 479 -10.52 5.00 -16.42
C TRP A 479 -11.24 5.21 -17.75
N SER A 480 -10.66 5.98 -18.67
CA SER A 480 -11.24 6.25 -19.98
C SER A 480 -10.88 5.22 -21.06
N PHE A 481 -9.97 4.29 -20.80
CA PHE A 481 -9.45 3.38 -21.81
C PHE A 481 -10.44 2.25 -22.11
N ASP A 482 -10.58 1.89 -23.41
CA ASP A 482 -11.58 0.92 -23.90
C ASP A 482 -11.07 0.10 -25.11
N GLY A 483 -9.74 -0.03 -25.25
CA GLY A 483 -9.11 -0.86 -26.29
C GLY A 483 -8.87 -0.16 -27.63
N TYR A 484 -8.75 -0.96 -28.69
CA TYR A 484 -8.42 -0.56 -30.06
C TYR A 484 -9.66 -0.70 -30.98
N PRO A 485 -9.84 0.19 -31.98
CA PRO A 485 -8.89 1.17 -32.49
C PRO A 485 -8.63 2.32 -31.50
N ALA A 486 -7.34 2.64 -31.34
CA ALA A 486 -6.82 3.61 -30.40
C ALA A 486 -7.32 5.03 -30.71
N SER A 487 -8.51 5.35 -30.24
CA SER A 487 -9.19 6.62 -30.52
C SER A 487 -9.13 7.60 -29.35
N GLY A 488 -8.61 7.19 -28.20
CA GLY A 488 -8.53 7.98 -26.96
C GLY A 488 -7.12 8.34 -26.49
N PRO A 489 -7.01 8.87 -25.25
CA PRO A 489 -5.72 9.23 -24.66
C PRO A 489 -4.93 7.99 -24.23
N PHE A 490 -3.62 8.18 -24.14
CA PHE A 490 -2.62 7.21 -23.68
C PHE A 490 -1.79 7.85 -22.57
N ALA A 491 -1.31 7.04 -21.62
CA ALA A 491 -0.49 7.52 -20.51
C ALA A 491 0.67 8.42 -20.97
N PHE A 492 1.29 8.06 -22.09
CA PHE A 492 2.19 8.92 -22.86
C PHE A 492 1.63 9.13 -24.28
N PRO A 493 1.59 10.37 -24.83
CA PRO A 493 2.03 11.64 -24.24
C PRO A 493 0.95 12.36 -23.40
N HIS A 494 -0.28 11.84 -23.38
CA HIS A 494 -1.45 12.61 -22.92
C HIS A 494 -1.51 12.83 -21.40
N GLY A 495 -0.68 12.14 -20.61
CA GLY A 495 -0.51 12.44 -19.18
C GLY A 495 -0.15 13.90 -18.88
N LEU A 496 0.51 14.60 -19.82
CA LEU A 496 0.79 16.04 -19.69
C LEU A 496 -0.49 16.90 -19.64
N LEU A 497 -1.59 16.45 -20.25
CA LEU A 497 -2.89 17.14 -20.18
C LEU A 497 -3.49 17.02 -18.78
N THR A 498 -3.39 15.85 -18.13
CA THR A 498 -3.76 15.67 -16.72
C THR A 498 -2.94 16.63 -15.83
N ILE A 499 -1.62 16.67 -16.01
CA ILE A 499 -0.72 17.58 -15.27
C ILE A 499 -1.12 19.04 -15.50
N SER A 500 -1.45 19.41 -16.73
CA SER A 500 -1.89 20.77 -17.09
C SER A 500 -3.21 21.13 -16.42
N ALA A 501 -4.16 20.20 -16.34
CA ALA A 501 -5.42 20.39 -15.62
C ALA A 501 -5.20 20.59 -14.12
N LEU A 502 -4.36 19.77 -13.48
CA LEU A 502 -4.02 19.95 -12.07
C LEU A 502 -3.30 21.29 -11.82
N ALA A 503 -2.37 21.67 -12.70
CA ALA A 503 -1.66 22.94 -12.64
C ALA A 503 -2.61 24.15 -12.78
N LEU A 504 -3.60 24.07 -13.67
CA LEU A 504 -4.66 25.07 -13.77
C LEU A 504 -5.47 25.16 -12.48
N GLY A 505 -5.78 24.02 -11.86
CA GLY A 505 -6.39 23.96 -10.53
C GLY A 505 -5.57 24.69 -9.47
N VAL A 506 -4.23 24.56 -9.49
CA VAL A 506 -3.33 25.30 -8.58
C VAL A 506 -3.39 26.81 -8.82
N VAL A 507 -3.42 27.26 -10.07
CA VAL A 507 -3.56 28.69 -10.40
C VAL A 507 -4.89 29.27 -9.87
N LEU A 508 -5.94 28.45 -9.85
CA LEU A 508 -7.27 28.79 -9.32
C LEU A 508 -7.43 28.55 -7.80
N SER A 509 -6.41 28.00 -7.15
CA SER A 509 -6.40 27.69 -5.71
C SER A 509 -6.26 28.87 -4.72
N PRO A 510 -5.91 30.13 -5.10
CA PRO A 510 -5.94 31.24 -4.15
C PRO A 510 -7.27 31.30 -3.40
N LEU A 511 -7.22 31.45 -2.07
CA LEU A 511 -8.35 31.15 -1.16
C LEU A 511 -9.65 31.86 -1.57
N HIS A 512 -9.57 33.11 -2.00
CA HIS A 512 -10.72 33.88 -2.48
C HIS A 512 -11.39 33.26 -3.73
N HIS A 513 -10.60 32.80 -4.71
CA HIS A 513 -11.14 32.11 -5.89
C HIS A 513 -11.67 30.73 -5.50
N SER A 514 -10.92 30.01 -4.66
CA SER A 514 -11.31 28.70 -4.13
C SER A 514 -12.70 28.74 -3.46
N LEU A 515 -12.95 29.70 -2.57
CA LEU A 515 -14.23 29.89 -1.89
C LEU A 515 -15.37 30.24 -2.86
N ARG A 516 -15.11 31.08 -3.88
CA ARG A 516 -16.09 31.42 -4.92
C ARG A 516 -16.45 30.23 -5.80
N ILE A 517 -15.48 29.40 -6.17
CA ILE A 517 -15.71 28.20 -6.97
C ILE A 517 -16.44 27.15 -6.13
N ALA A 518 -15.99 26.91 -4.90
CA ALA A 518 -16.58 25.90 -4.02
C ALA A 518 -18.01 26.25 -3.60
N SER A 519 -18.33 27.53 -3.36
CA SER A 519 -19.69 27.97 -3.00
C SER A 519 -20.65 28.05 -4.19
N ASN A 520 -20.17 27.85 -5.42
CA ASN A 520 -21.00 27.88 -6.62
C ASN A 520 -21.61 26.50 -6.91
N TRP A 521 -22.92 26.37 -6.71
CA TRP A 521 -23.68 25.15 -6.99
C TRP A 521 -23.60 24.67 -8.43
N LEU A 522 -23.47 25.58 -9.41
CA LEU A 522 -23.27 25.20 -10.80
C LEU A 522 -21.90 24.54 -10.99
N ALA A 523 -20.84 25.07 -10.37
CA ALA A 523 -19.51 24.48 -10.45
C ALA A 523 -19.48 23.08 -9.82
N TYR A 524 -20.14 22.90 -8.67
CA TYR A 524 -20.34 21.59 -8.06
C TYR A 524 -21.14 20.64 -8.97
N GLY A 525 -22.25 21.11 -9.55
CA GLY A 525 -23.04 20.31 -10.50
C GLY A 525 -22.25 19.87 -11.73
N VAL A 526 -21.41 20.75 -12.28
CA VAL A 526 -20.48 20.42 -13.37
C VAL A 526 -19.44 19.39 -12.93
N ALA A 527 -18.90 19.49 -11.72
CA ALA A 527 -17.97 18.48 -11.18
C ALA A 527 -18.65 17.10 -11.03
N CYS A 528 -19.89 17.05 -10.51
CA CYS A 528 -20.67 15.82 -10.43
C CYS A 528 -20.96 15.22 -11.81
N GLY A 529 -21.39 16.06 -12.77
CA GLY A 529 -21.57 15.63 -14.16
C GLY A 529 -20.27 15.12 -14.77
N SER A 530 -19.14 15.75 -14.45
CA SER A 530 -17.83 15.34 -14.95
C SER A 530 -17.39 13.99 -14.40
N ALA A 531 -17.63 13.72 -13.12
CA ALA A 531 -17.38 12.41 -12.52
C ALA A 531 -18.31 11.32 -13.10
N ALA A 532 -19.59 11.64 -13.35
CA ALA A 532 -20.52 10.72 -13.99
C ALA A 532 -20.11 10.38 -15.43
N LEU A 533 -19.62 11.37 -16.19
CA LEU A 533 -19.10 11.16 -17.54
C LEU A 533 -17.80 10.35 -17.52
N LEU A 534 -16.88 10.62 -16.58
CA LEU A 534 -15.66 9.81 -16.40
C LEU A 534 -15.99 8.34 -16.10
N TYR A 535 -17.06 8.06 -15.36
CA TYR A 535 -17.46 6.70 -15.02
C TYR A 535 -18.21 5.97 -16.15
N SER A 536 -19.00 6.70 -16.95
CA SER A 536 -19.96 6.09 -17.91
C SER A 536 -19.53 6.16 -19.38
N GLN A 537 -18.58 7.03 -19.72
CA GLN A 537 -18.09 7.22 -21.09
C GLN A 537 -16.69 6.63 -21.26
N THR A 538 -16.16 6.67 -22.47
CA THR A 538 -14.82 6.17 -22.82
C THR A 538 -14.03 7.19 -23.64
N TYR A 539 -12.74 6.96 -23.82
CA TYR A 539 -11.82 7.80 -24.58
C TYR A 539 -11.87 9.30 -24.16
N TRP A 540 -11.84 10.21 -25.14
CA TRP A 540 -11.82 11.66 -24.90
C TRP A 540 -13.07 12.18 -24.17
N THR A 541 -14.23 11.55 -24.37
CA THR A 541 -15.49 11.99 -23.76
C THR A 541 -15.55 11.67 -22.27
N ALA A 542 -14.77 10.69 -21.78
CA ALA A 542 -14.51 10.50 -20.35
C ALA A 542 -13.32 11.33 -19.84
N PHE A 543 -12.24 11.39 -20.62
CA PHE A 543 -10.98 12.00 -20.20
C PHE A 543 -11.06 13.51 -19.95
N PHE A 544 -11.66 14.29 -20.86
CA PHE A 544 -11.76 15.75 -20.67
C PHE A 544 -12.63 16.14 -19.46
N PRO A 545 -13.80 15.49 -19.22
CA PRO A 545 -14.50 15.66 -17.96
C PRO A 545 -13.66 15.22 -16.74
N GLY A 546 -12.89 14.14 -16.83
CA GLY A 546 -11.94 13.76 -15.77
C GLY A 546 -10.90 14.86 -15.47
N CYS A 547 -10.37 15.52 -16.49
CA CYS A 547 -9.49 16.68 -16.34
C CYS A 547 -10.21 17.86 -15.65
N LEU A 548 -11.46 18.14 -16.04
CA LEU A 548 -12.27 19.21 -15.44
C LEU A 548 -12.57 18.91 -13.96
N LEU A 549 -12.84 17.66 -13.61
CA LEU A 549 -12.97 17.20 -12.23
C LEU A 549 -11.65 17.44 -11.45
N GLY A 550 -10.50 17.22 -12.08
CA GLY A 550 -9.18 17.52 -11.49
C GLY A 550 -8.97 19.01 -11.22
N VAL A 551 -9.35 19.88 -12.16
CA VAL A 551 -9.34 21.34 -11.96
C VAL A 551 -10.21 21.72 -10.76
N TYR A 552 -11.42 21.17 -10.67
CA TYR A 552 -12.33 21.42 -9.55
C TYR A 552 -11.75 20.92 -8.21
N ALA A 553 -11.26 19.69 -8.16
CA ALA A 553 -10.72 19.07 -6.94
C ALA A 553 -9.53 19.86 -6.37
N VAL A 554 -8.57 20.24 -7.22
CA VAL A 554 -7.39 21.00 -6.79
C VAL A 554 -7.76 22.45 -6.42
N SER A 555 -8.62 23.11 -7.21
CA SER A 555 -8.98 24.52 -6.97
C SER A 555 -9.84 24.73 -5.72
N THR A 556 -10.67 23.75 -5.34
CA THR A 556 -11.58 23.84 -4.18
C THR A 556 -11.01 23.29 -2.87
N PHE A 557 -9.93 22.50 -2.91
CA PHE A 557 -9.26 21.97 -1.72
C PHE A 557 -8.96 23.05 -0.64
N PRO A 558 -8.44 24.24 -0.97
CA PRO A 558 -8.25 25.32 0.01
C PRO A 558 -9.53 25.79 0.72
N ALA A 559 -10.67 25.83 0.02
CA ALA A 559 -11.95 26.19 0.62
C ALA A 559 -12.41 25.15 1.64
N PHE A 560 -12.27 23.86 1.35
CA PHE A 560 -12.60 22.79 2.30
C PHE A 560 -11.65 22.77 3.49
N LEU A 561 -10.35 23.01 3.28
CA LEU A 561 -9.38 23.15 4.37
C LEU A 561 -9.69 24.37 5.26
N PHE A 562 -10.05 25.50 4.65
CA PHE A 562 -10.49 26.68 5.39
C PHE A 562 -11.75 26.38 6.23
N SER A 563 -12.73 25.71 5.64
CA SER A 563 -13.98 25.34 6.30
C SER A 563 -13.74 24.48 7.55
N ILE A 564 -12.95 23.41 7.45
CA ILE A 564 -12.67 22.56 8.61
C ILE A 564 -11.87 23.32 9.68
N LEU A 565 -10.95 24.21 9.31
CA LEU A 565 -10.22 25.05 10.27
C LEU A 565 -11.13 26.04 11.00
N PHE A 566 -12.05 26.68 10.29
CA PHE A 566 -13.05 27.60 10.83
C PHE A 566 -13.93 26.91 11.89
N HIS A 567 -14.38 25.69 11.60
CA HIS A 567 -15.21 24.89 12.52
C HIS A 567 -14.42 24.17 13.64
N SER A 568 -13.11 24.41 13.76
CA SER A 568 -12.24 23.74 14.74
C SER A 568 -11.75 24.61 15.91
N PRO A 569 -12.46 25.64 16.43
CA PRO A 569 -11.88 26.73 17.24
C PRO A 569 -11.12 26.29 18.51
N ARG A 570 -11.46 25.13 19.09
CA ARG A 570 -10.87 24.60 20.33
C ARG A 570 -9.60 23.74 20.11
N GLY A 571 -9.34 23.35 18.87
CA GLY A 571 -8.18 22.56 18.48
C GLY A 571 -8.45 21.67 17.28
N PRO A 572 -7.39 21.25 16.55
CA PRO A 572 -7.54 20.51 15.29
C PRO A 572 -7.72 19.00 15.47
N ALA A 573 -7.50 18.48 16.68
CA ALA A 573 -7.32 17.05 16.92
C ALA A 573 -8.56 16.21 16.58
N LEU A 574 -9.73 16.59 17.11
CA LEU A 574 -10.96 15.84 16.91
C LEU A 574 -11.49 15.98 15.49
N THR A 575 -11.47 17.19 14.93
CA THR A 575 -11.99 17.45 13.58
C THR A 575 -11.14 16.81 12.49
N PHE A 576 -9.82 17.07 12.46
CA PHE A 576 -8.93 16.41 11.50
C PHE A 576 -8.78 14.93 11.79
N GLY A 577 -8.71 14.50 13.05
CA GLY A 577 -8.67 13.07 13.40
C GLY A 577 -9.88 12.31 12.84
N THR A 578 -11.08 12.89 12.97
CA THR A 578 -12.31 12.31 12.42
C THR A 578 -12.32 12.38 10.89
N ALA A 579 -11.85 13.47 10.28
CA ALA A 579 -11.78 13.60 8.83
C ALA A 579 -10.81 12.59 8.20
N PHE A 580 -9.64 12.37 8.81
CA PHE A 580 -8.71 11.34 8.37
C PHE A 580 -9.23 9.92 8.64
N PHE A 581 -10.04 9.73 9.69
CA PHE A 581 -10.73 8.46 9.92
C PHE A 581 -11.75 8.17 8.80
N LEU A 582 -12.56 9.16 8.42
CA LEU A 582 -13.45 9.03 7.25
C LEU A 582 -12.68 8.80 5.96
N TYR A 583 -11.53 9.45 5.78
CA TYR A 583 -10.65 9.20 4.63
C TYR A 583 -10.09 7.76 4.60
N VAL A 584 -9.74 7.17 5.75
CA VAL A 584 -9.38 5.74 5.84
C VAL A 584 -10.57 4.85 5.46
N ILE A 585 -11.79 5.18 5.92
CA ILE A 585 -13.00 4.46 5.50
C ILE A 585 -13.20 4.55 3.98
N LEU A 586 -13.02 5.73 3.38
CA LEU A 586 -13.13 5.92 1.93
C LEU A 586 -12.08 5.12 1.16
N GLN A 587 -10.85 5.01 1.66
CA GLN A 587 -9.81 4.14 1.07
C GLN A 587 -10.24 2.67 1.06
N LEU A 588 -10.72 2.15 2.18
CA LEU A 588 -11.25 0.77 2.27
C LEU A 588 -12.45 0.58 1.33
N THR A 589 -13.40 1.52 1.38
CA THR A 589 -14.62 1.56 0.55
C THR A 589 -14.29 1.59 -0.94
N SER A 590 -13.17 2.18 -1.35
CA SER A 590 -12.72 2.20 -2.76
C SER A 590 -11.99 0.92 -3.21
N THR A 591 -11.56 0.09 -2.26
CA THR A 591 -10.88 -1.19 -2.51
C THR A 591 -11.87 -2.35 -2.53
N TRP A 592 -12.90 -2.29 -1.68
CA TRP A 592 -13.93 -3.33 -1.58
C TRP A 592 -14.65 -3.69 -2.90
N PRO A 593 -14.91 -2.77 -3.85
CA PRO A 593 -15.57 -3.14 -5.10
C PRO A 593 -14.86 -4.21 -5.92
N VAL A 594 -13.53 -4.37 -5.74
CA VAL A 594 -12.72 -5.41 -6.40
C VAL A 594 -12.27 -6.49 -5.42
N ALA A 595 -11.87 -6.12 -4.19
CA ALA A 595 -11.35 -7.05 -3.18
C ALA A 595 -12.46 -7.74 -2.35
N TYR A 596 -13.72 -7.71 -2.79
CA TYR A 596 -14.87 -8.12 -1.99
C TYR A 596 -14.81 -9.58 -1.52
N ALA A 597 -14.13 -10.46 -2.27
CA ALA A 597 -13.95 -11.86 -1.94
C ALA A 597 -13.02 -12.07 -0.73
N PHE A 598 -12.10 -11.13 -0.47
CA PHE A 598 -11.00 -11.27 0.50
C PHE A 598 -11.20 -10.47 1.78
N VAL A 599 -12.27 -9.65 1.86
CA VAL A 599 -12.49 -8.71 2.97
C VAL A 599 -13.86 -8.94 3.65
N PRO A 600 -13.93 -8.85 4.99
CA PRO A 600 -15.20 -8.97 5.70
C PRO A 600 -16.23 -7.95 5.21
N ALA A 601 -17.44 -8.43 4.92
CA ALA A 601 -18.55 -7.62 4.39
C ALA A 601 -18.27 -6.95 3.03
N GLY A 602 -17.25 -7.38 2.29
CA GLY A 602 -16.92 -6.84 0.96
C GLY A 602 -18.06 -6.94 -0.05
N TRP A 603 -18.91 -7.96 0.08
CA TRP A 603 -20.10 -8.18 -0.76
C TRP A 603 -21.06 -6.98 -0.80
N ILE A 604 -21.05 -6.08 0.19
CA ILE A 604 -21.90 -4.88 0.23
C ILE A 604 -21.59 -3.93 -0.94
N LEU A 605 -20.32 -3.83 -1.33
CA LEU A 605 -19.85 -2.93 -2.39
C LEU A 605 -19.35 -3.68 -3.62
N ARG A 606 -19.57 -5.00 -3.70
CA ARG A 606 -19.17 -5.83 -4.83
C ARG A 606 -19.55 -5.16 -6.16
N GLU A 607 -18.54 -4.82 -6.96
CA GLU A 607 -18.69 -4.22 -8.28
C GLU A 607 -19.43 -2.86 -8.29
N ARG A 608 -19.53 -2.18 -7.13
CA ARG A 608 -20.26 -0.91 -6.96
C ARG A 608 -19.36 0.32 -6.83
N THR A 609 -18.43 0.49 -7.76
CA THR A 609 -17.62 1.72 -7.85
C THR A 609 -18.49 2.96 -8.06
N ASP A 610 -19.66 2.84 -8.69
CA ASP A 610 -20.68 3.90 -8.82
C ASP A 610 -21.12 4.46 -7.46
N ILE A 611 -21.35 3.59 -6.46
CA ILE A 611 -21.73 4.00 -5.11
C ILE A 611 -20.59 4.77 -4.45
N VAL A 612 -19.34 4.32 -4.63
CA VAL A 612 -18.16 5.02 -4.08
C VAL A 612 -18.04 6.42 -4.66
N VAL A 613 -18.18 6.57 -5.99
CA VAL A 613 -18.23 7.90 -6.64
C VAL A 613 -19.35 8.75 -6.03
N GLY A 614 -20.55 8.20 -5.86
CA GLY A 614 -21.69 8.88 -5.25
C GLY A 614 -21.43 9.35 -3.81
N ILE A 615 -20.82 8.52 -2.97
CA ILE A 615 -20.44 8.85 -1.58
C ILE A 615 -19.46 10.01 -1.56
N VAL A 616 -18.42 9.97 -2.40
CA VAL A 616 -17.40 11.01 -2.46
C VAL A 616 -18.00 12.34 -2.92
N LEU A 617 -18.78 12.34 -3.99
CA LEU A 617 -19.46 13.54 -4.50
C LEU A 617 -20.48 14.09 -3.50
N GLY A 618 -21.30 13.23 -2.89
CA GLY A 618 -22.24 13.63 -1.84
C GLY A 618 -21.53 14.26 -0.64
N GLY A 619 -20.38 13.72 -0.24
CA GLY A 619 -19.54 14.30 0.80
C GLY A 619 -18.94 15.66 0.43
N LEU A 620 -18.53 15.86 -0.84
CA LEU A 620 -18.16 17.18 -1.34
C LEU A 620 -19.34 18.16 -1.28
N GLY A 621 -20.55 17.73 -1.64
CA GLY A 621 -21.77 18.53 -1.53
C GLY A 621 -22.07 18.97 -0.09
N LEU A 622 -21.91 18.08 0.89
CA LEU A 622 -22.01 18.42 2.32
C LEU A 622 -20.93 19.43 2.74
N GLY A 623 -19.72 19.31 2.17
CA GLY A 623 -18.64 20.29 2.32
C GLY A 623 -19.01 21.67 1.79
N VAL A 624 -19.66 21.74 0.61
CA VAL A 624 -20.13 22.99 -0.01
C VAL A 624 -21.17 23.67 0.89
N VAL A 625 -22.11 22.91 1.46
CA VAL A 625 -23.13 23.43 2.41
C VAL A 625 -22.48 23.95 3.70
N ALA A 626 -21.38 23.35 4.14
CA ALA A 626 -20.69 23.72 5.37
C ALA A 626 -19.80 24.98 5.26
N LEU A 627 -19.61 25.52 4.04
CA LEU A 627 -18.83 26.73 3.83
C LEU A 627 -19.41 27.94 4.60
N PRO A 628 -18.57 28.76 5.26
CA PRO A 628 -19.05 29.94 5.98
C PRO A 628 -19.75 30.96 5.05
N LYS A 629 -21.05 31.22 5.28
CA LYS A 629 -21.90 32.04 4.39
C LYS A 629 -21.54 33.54 4.35
N GLU A 630 -20.90 34.09 5.38
CA GLU A 630 -20.47 35.50 5.42
C GLU A 630 -19.19 35.80 4.62
N ALA A 631 -18.43 34.78 4.20
CA ALA A 631 -17.28 34.97 3.32
C ALA A 631 -17.68 35.30 1.86
N SER A 632 -18.95 35.07 1.50
CA SER A 632 -19.47 35.21 0.12
C SER A 632 -20.45 36.38 -0.09
N ALA A 633 -20.87 37.13 0.93
CA ALA A 633 -21.91 38.15 0.78
C ALA A 633 -21.48 39.55 1.28
N THR A 634 -21.24 40.46 0.32
CA THR A 634 -21.57 41.89 0.39
C THR A 634 -20.92 42.80 1.45
N ALA A 635 -19.67 42.55 1.86
CA ALA A 635 -18.85 43.61 2.45
C ALA A 635 -17.59 43.83 1.57
N PRO A 636 -17.20 45.08 1.24
CA PRO A 636 -15.86 45.36 0.77
C PRO A 636 -14.91 45.21 1.96
N VAL A 637 -14.73 43.97 2.46
CA VAL A 637 -13.47 43.61 3.11
C VAL A 637 -12.42 43.94 2.05
N PRO A 638 -11.41 44.79 2.32
CA PRO A 638 -10.39 45.07 1.33
C PRO A 638 -9.84 43.71 0.92
N ALA A 639 -10.22 43.28 -0.30
CA ALA A 639 -9.79 42.03 -0.85
C ALA A 639 -8.28 42.05 -0.68
N SER A 640 -7.74 41.16 0.14
CA SER A 640 -6.33 40.85 0.12
C SER A 640 -6.10 40.23 -1.24
N ARG A 641 -6.02 41.06 -2.29
CA ARG A 641 -5.56 40.69 -3.61
C ARG A 641 -4.32 39.86 -3.33
N PRO A 642 -4.21 38.63 -3.86
CA PRO A 642 -3.03 37.82 -3.64
C PRO A 642 -1.85 38.73 -3.92
N SER A 643 -0.96 38.88 -2.93
CA SER A 643 0.14 39.85 -3.04
C SER A 643 0.77 39.63 -4.41
N ARG A 644 1.00 40.68 -5.21
CA ARG A 644 1.51 40.51 -6.59
C ARG A 644 2.71 39.56 -6.65
N GLY A 645 3.49 39.43 -5.57
CA GLY A 645 4.56 38.45 -5.40
C GLY A 645 4.11 36.98 -5.26
N LEU A 646 3.04 36.67 -4.53
CA LEU A 646 2.53 35.29 -4.38
C LEU A 646 1.97 34.74 -5.69
N SER A 647 1.10 35.51 -6.37
CA SER A 647 0.56 35.09 -7.68
C SER A 647 1.68 34.89 -8.72
N LYS A 648 2.68 35.80 -8.76
CA LYS A 648 3.86 35.63 -9.60
C LYS A 648 4.64 34.35 -9.26
N ARG A 649 4.78 34.02 -7.98
CA ARG A 649 5.46 32.80 -7.52
C ARG A 649 4.71 31.54 -7.96
N ILE A 650 3.39 31.49 -7.74
CA ILE A 650 2.54 30.35 -8.13
C ILE A 650 2.63 30.13 -9.64
N ASN A 651 2.41 31.19 -10.42
CA ASN A 651 2.48 31.11 -11.89
C ASN A 651 3.87 30.70 -12.37
N GLY A 652 4.93 31.20 -11.72
CA GLY A 652 6.31 30.81 -12.01
C GLY A 652 6.59 29.33 -11.71
N SER A 653 6.15 28.82 -10.55
CA SER A 653 6.28 27.40 -10.19
C SER A 653 5.47 26.51 -11.14
N VAL A 654 4.23 26.89 -11.46
CA VAL A 654 3.39 26.16 -12.43
C VAL A 654 4.05 26.13 -13.80
N LEU A 655 4.52 27.27 -14.31
CA LEU A 655 5.23 27.32 -15.59
C LEU A 655 6.48 26.43 -15.57
N CYS A 656 7.26 26.45 -14.50
CA CYS A 656 8.42 25.59 -14.33
C CYS A 656 8.06 24.10 -14.37
N LEU A 657 6.98 23.69 -13.68
CA LEU A 657 6.52 22.30 -13.66
C LEU A 657 6.00 21.85 -15.03
N LEU A 658 5.27 22.71 -15.75
CA LEU A 658 4.80 22.42 -17.09
C LEU A 658 5.96 22.32 -18.08
N LEU A 659 6.92 23.23 -18.02
CA LEU A 659 8.14 23.15 -18.83
C LEU A 659 8.92 21.86 -18.53
N ALA A 660 9.05 21.47 -17.25
CA ALA A 660 9.67 20.20 -16.88
C ALA A 660 8.90 19.00 -17.47
N GLY A 661 7.57 18.99 -17.38
CA GLY A 661 6.73 17.95 -18.00
C GLY A 661 6.88 17.90 -19.53
N THR A 662 6.97 19.05 -20.20
CA THR A 662 7.23 19.12 -21.64
C THR A 662 8.63 18.62 -22.00
N LEU A 663 9.65 18.95 -21.21
CA LEU A 663 11.02 18.44 -21.41
C LEU A 663 11.08 16.92 -21.26
N VAL A 664 10.39 16.38 -20.25
CA VAL A 664 10.24 14.93 -20.07
C VAL A 664 9.57 14.28 -21.28
N LEU A 665 8.51 14.90 -21.80
CA LEU A 665 7.83 14.42 -23.01
C LEU A 665 8.79 14.39 -24.19
N ILE A 666 9.53 15.47 -24.45
CA ILE A 666 10.50 15.53 -25.54
C ILE A 666 11.60 14.47 -25.37
N TYR A 667 12.10 14.28 -24.14
CA TYR A 667 13.15 13.32 -23.83
C TYR A 667 12.71 11.86 -24.03
N ARG A 668 11.48 11.51 -23.62
CA ARG A 668 10.94 10.14 -23.70
C ARG A 668 10.29 9.81 -25.05
N ALA A 669 9.95 10.81 -25.86
CA ALA A 669 9.25 10.61 -27.14
C ALA A 669 9.94 9.61 -28.08
N PRO A 670 11.28 9.65 -28.30
CA PRO A 670 11.93 8.72 -29.20
C PRO A 670 11.71 7.24 -28.84
N GLY A 671 11.67 6.90 -27.56
CA GLY A 671 11.46 5.51 -27.12
C GLY A 671 10.02 5.02 -27.25
N PHE A 672 9.03 5.90 -27.10
CA PHE A 672 7.60 5.52 -27.26
C PHE A 672 7.15 5.44 -28.71
N PHE A 673 7.76 6.22 -29.60
CA PHE A 673 7.41 6.25 -31.02
C PHE A 673 8.35 5.39 -31.88
N ALA A 674 9.29 4.67 -31.26
CA ALA A 674 10.11 3.68 -31.96
C ALA A 674 9.22 2.55 -32.52
N PRO A 675 9.45 2.10 -33.76
CA PRO A 675 8.70 0.99 -34.32
C PRO A 675 9.01 -0.29 -33.54
N GLY A 676 7.99 -1.11 -33.33
CA GLY A 676 8.18 -2.46 -32.80
C GLY A 676 8.84 -3.35 -33.84
N VAL A 677 10.07 -3.80 -33.57
CA VAL A 677 10.82 -4.71 -34.44
C VAL A 677 10.85 -6.10 -33.79
N PRO A 678 10.15 -7.10 -34.36
CA PRO A 678 10.20 -8.48 -33.88
C PRO A 678 11.62 -9.03 -33.84
N TYR A 679 11.89 -9.99 -32.96
CA TYR A 679 13.24 -10.57 -32.85
C TYR A 679 13.62 -11.46 -34.05
N ARG A 680 12.64 -12.13 -34.67
CA ARG A 680 12.85 -13.12 -35.75
C ARG A 680 11.96 -12.85 -36.98
N PRO A 681 12.08 -11.66 -37.61
CA PRO A 681 11.20 -11.25 -38.69
C PRO A 681 11.45 -12.02 -40.01
N GLU A 682 12.68 -12.48 -40.24
CA GLU A 682 13.05 -13.21 -41.46
C GLU A 682 12.39 -14.60 -41.47
N GLU A 683 12.41 -15.29 -40.34
CA GLU A 683 11.77 -16.59 -40.15
C GLU A 683 10.25 -16.48 -39.96
N ARG A 684 9.70 -15.27 -39.80
CA ARG A 684 8.28 -15.03 -39.46
C ARG A 684 7.83 -15.78 -38.22
N VAL A 685 8.70 -15.84 -37.22
CA VAL A 685 8.42 -16.43 -35.92
C VAL A 685 7.92 -15.33 -34.99
N VAL A 686 6.93 -15.67 -34.16
CA VAL A 686 6.47 -14.84 -33.06
C VAL A 686 6.75 -15.55 -31.74
N THR A 687 7.37 -14.83 -30.81
CA THR A 687 7.54 -15.27 -29.42
C THR A 687 6.47 -14.61 -28.55
N ALA A 688 5.61 -15.40 -27.92
CA ALA A 688 4.55 -14.91 -27.03
C ALA A 688 4.77 -15.43 -25.60
N ALA A 689 4.57 -14.55 -24.60
CA ALA A 689 4.72 -14.89 -23.20
C ALA A 689 3.51 -14.51 -22.36
N ILE A 690 3.27 -15.27 -21.28
CA ILE A 690 2.27 -15.00 -20.25
C ILE A 690 2.95 -14.95 -18.88
N TRP A 691 2.60 -13.94 -18.07
CA TRP A 691 3.13 -13.80 -16.71
C TRP A 691 2.12 -13.13 -15.76
N THR A 692 1.85 -13.76 -14.61
CA THR A 692 1.16 -13.10 -13.48
C THR A 692 2.18 -12.39 -12.60
N VAL A 693 2.01 -11.08 -12.43
CA VAL A 693 3.10 -10.19 -11.98
C VAL A 693 2.89 -9.58 -10.60
N HIS A 694 1.89 -10.02 -9.85
CA HIS A 694 1.68 -9.64 -8.45
C HIS A 694 1.76 -8.11 -8.24
N PHE A 695 1.06 -7.37 -9.10
CA PHE A 695 1.00 -5.90 -9.09
C PHE A 695 2.37 -5.20 -9.23
N GLY A 696 3.41 -5.89 -9.72
CA GLY A 696 4.74 -5.35 -9.95
C GLY A 696 5.57 -5.13 -8.68
N LEU A 697 5.40 -6.01 -7.68
CA LEU A 697 6.24 -6.08 -6.48
C LEU A 697 6.91 -7.46 -6.39
N ASP A 698 8.22 -7.45 -6.11
CA ASP A 698 9.05 -8.64 -5.99
C ASP A 698 8.86 -9.36 -4.64
N GLY A 699 9.40 -10.56 -4.48
CA GLY A 699 9.24 -11.37 -3.25
C GLY A 699 9.81 -10.77 -1.96
N ARG A 700 10.40 -9.56 -2.02
CA ARG A 700 10.87 -8.78 -0.88
C ARG A 700 10.24 -7.39 -0.82
N MET A 701 9.10 -7.17 -1.47
CA MET A 701 8.39 -5.88 -1.52
C MET A 701 9.23 -4.76 -2.15
N TRP A 702 9.97 -5.05 -3.22
CA TRP A 702 10.59 -4.05 -4.08
C TRP A 702 9.85 -3.94 -5.41
N GLU A 703 9.83 -2.75 -6.00
CA GLU A 703 9.30 -2.56 -7.35
C GLU A 703 10.05 -3.42 -8.39
N SER A 704 9.31 -4.14 -9.25
CA SER A 704 9.87 -5.16 -10.14
C SER A 704 9.71 -4.89 -11.65
N GLN A 705 9.04 -3.82 -12.10
CA GLN A 705 8.72 -3.61 -13.53
C GLN A 705 9.96 -3.53 -14.43
N ARG A 706 11.10 -3.04 -13.91
CA ARG A 706 12.35 -2.98 -14.68
C ARG A 706 12.94 -4.35 -14.91
N ARG A 707 13.01 -5.18 -13.87
CA ARG A 707 13.47 -6.57 -13.94
C ARG A 707 12.55 -7.41 -14.83
N MET A 708 11.25 -7.15 -14.78
CA MET A 708 10.29 -7.76 -15.71
C MET A 708 10.60 -7.39 -17.17
N ALA A 709 10.89 -6.12 -17.46
CA ALA A 709 11.28 -5.69 -18.81
C ALA A 709 12.60 -6.34 -19.25
N ASP A 710 13.61 -6.36 -18.39
CA ASP A 710 14.89 -6.99 -18.70
C ASP A 710 14.73 -8.49 -19.00
N PHE A 711 13.90 -9.19 -18.23
CA PHE A 711 13.52 -10.57 -18.55
C PHE A 711 12.90 -10.71 -19.94
N MET A 712 11.91 -9.88 -20.28
CA MET A 712 11.23 -9.94 -21.58
C MET A 712 12.18 -9.64 -22.75
N ARG A 713 13.18 -8.79 -22.52
CA ARG A 713 14.26 -8.53 -23.47
C ARG A 713 15.13 -9.77 -23.65
N ASP A 714 15.62 -10.31 -22.54
CA ASP A 714 16.54 -11.45 -22.49
C ASP A 714 15.90 -12.72 -23.05
N ALA A 715 14.58 -12.89 -22.91
CA ALA A 715 13.78 -14.00 -23.44
C ALA A 715 13.30 -13.81 -24.89
N GLU A 716 13.70 -12.71 -25.56
CA GLU A 716 13.33 -12.39 -26.94
C GLU A 716 11.80 -12.39 -27.21
N VAL A 717 11.01 -11.79 -26.32
CA VAL A 717 9.53 -11.80 -26.42
C VAL A 717 9.02 -10.69 -27.35
N ASP A 718 8.03 -11.02 -28.20
CA ASP A 718 7.39 -10.08 -29.14
C ASP A 718 5.95 -9.72 -28.75
N ILE A 719 5.24 -10.62 -28.05
CA ILE A 719 3.88 -10.42 -27.52
C ILE A 719 3.87 -10.80 -26.04
N ILE A 720 3.42 -9.89 -25.18
CA ILE A 720 3.41 -10.07 -23.73
C ILE A 720 1.98 -9.97 -23.23
N GLY A 721 1.48 -11.02 -22.59
CA GLY A 721 0.29 -10.98 -21.74
C GLY A 721 0.71 -10.88 -20.27
N LEU A 722 0.24 -9.85 -19.55
CA LEU A 722 0.49 -9.69 -18.11
C LEU A 722 -0.82 -9.69 -17.33
N LEU A 723 -0.82 -10.30 -16.15
CA LEU A 723 -1.99 -10.42 -15.28
C LEU A 723 -1.71 -9.81 -13.90
N GLU A 724 -2.76 -9.39 -13.18
CA GLU A 724 -2.65 -8.62 -11.92
C GLU A 724 -1.91 -7.29 -12.13
N THR A 725 -2.49 -6.47 -13.01
CA THR A 725 -1.85 -5.27 -13.57
C THR A 725 -2.57 -3.96 -13.21
N ASP A 726 -3.76 -4.02 -12.60
CA ASP A 726 -4.50 -2.82 -12.18
C ASP A 726 -3.85 -2.15 -10.96
N ASN A 727 -2.93 -1.24 -11.26
CA ASN A 727 -2.24 -0.42 -10.28
C ASN A 727 -2.82 1.01 -10.18
N HIS A 728 -3.95 1.29 -10.84
CA HIS A 728 -4.59 2.62 -10.89
C HIS A 728 -5.55 2.88 -9.71
N ARG A 729 -5.34 2.16 -8.61
CA ARG A 729 -6.03 2.33 -7.32
C ARG A 729 -5.05 2.84 -6.27
N ILE A 730 -5.58 3.35 -5.16
CA ILE A 730 -4.76 3.79 -4.01
C ILE A 730 -3.87 2.64 -3.51
N VAL A 731 -4.41 1.42 -3.45
CA VAL A 731 -3.65 0.22 -3.06
C VAL A 731 -2.54 -0.14 -4.05
N GLY A 732 -2.65 0.25 -5.32
CA GLY A 732 -1.59 0.11 -6.33
C GLY A 732 -0.65 1.32 -6.41
N GLY A 733 -0.84 2.35 -5.58
CA GLY A 733 -0.02 3.58 -5.59
C GLY A 733 -0.37 4.53 -6.73
N ASN A 734 -1.52 4.29 -7.40
CA ASN A 734 -1.95 4.94 -8.63
C ASN A 734 -0.82 4.97 -9.65
N ARG A 735 -0.34 3.82 -10.13
CA ARG A 735 0.74 3.77 -11.12
C ARG A 735 0.34 2.94 -12.32
N GLU A 736 1.05 3.16 -13.41
CA GLU A 736 0.90 2.45 -14.66
C GLU A 736 2.15 1.59 -14.88
N LEU A 737 1.98 0.26 -14.90
CA LEU A 737 3.08 -0.71 -14.91
C LEU A 737 3.78 -0.84 -16.27
N THR A 738 3.05 -0.60 -17.36
CA THR A 738 3.49 -0.96 -18.73
C THR A 738 4.44 0.06 -19.34
N GLN A 739 4.43 1.30 -18.87
CA GLN A 739 5.18 2.42 -19.44
C GLN A 739 6.67 2.14 -19.63
N TRP A 740 7.32 1.51 -18.64
CA TRP A 740 8.75 1.18 -18.76
C TRP A 740 8.99 0.05 -19.76
N MET A 741 8.15 -0.99 -19.76
CA MET A 741 8.23 -2.10 -20.71
C MET A 741 8.01 -1.62 -22.14
N ALA A 742 6.91 -0.90 -22.40
CA ALA A 742 6.59 -0.35 -23.72
C ALA A 742 7.74 0.50 -24.28
N HIS A 743 8.34 1.35 -23.46
CA HIS A 743 9.46 2.21 -23.86
C HIS A 743 10.79 1.48 -24.00
N SER A 744 11.17 0.62 -23.04
CA SER A 744 12.50 -0.03 -23.03
C SER A 744 12.61 -1.22 -23.98
N LEU A 745 11.49 -1.81 -24.38
CA LEU A 745 11.42 -2.94 -25.29
C LEU A 745 11.02 -2.54 -26.72
N ASN A 746 10.81 -1.24 -26.96
CA ASN A 746 10.24 -0.71 -28.20
C ASN A 746 8.95 -1.44 -28.60
N MET A 747 7.98 -1.52 -27.68
CA MET A 747 6.69 -2.18 -27.90
C MET A 747 5.57 -1.12 -27.87
N PRO A 748 5.31 -0.46 -29.01
CA PRO A 748 4.45 0.73 -29.04
C PRO A 748 2.96 0.41 -28.90
N TYR A 749 2.54 -0.84 -29.09
CA TYR A 749 1.14 -1.24 -29.03
C TYR A 749 0.82 -1.86 -27.68
N THR A 750 0.20 -1.06 -26.81
CA THR A 750 -0.24 -1.50 -25.48
C THR A 750 -1.76 -1.38 -25.37
N ASP A 751 -2.40 -2.45 -24.93
CA ASP A 751 -3.79 -2.49 -24.46
C ASP A 751 -3.78 -2.70 -22.94
N LEU A 752 -4.30 -1.73 -22.20
CA LEU A 752 -4.29 -1.73 -20.73
C LEU A 752 -5.36 -2.66 -20.11
N GLY A 753 -6.26 -3.21 -20.92
CA GLY A 753 -7.41 -3.97 -20.45
C GLY A 753 -8.51 -3.10 -19.83
N PRO A 754 -9.48 -3.75 -19.16
CA PRO A 754 -10.58 -3.06 -18.50
C PRO A 754 -10.06 -2.04 -17.46
N GLY A 755 -10.54 -0.80 -17.51
CA GLY A 755 -10.17 0.22 -16.54
C GLY A 755 -10.59 -0.13 -15.09
N PRO A 756 -10.00 0.51 -14.08
CA PRO A 756 -10.24 0.19 -12.66
C PRO A 756 -11.71 0.31 -12.21
N HIS A 757 -12.51 1.14 -12.88
CA HIS A 757 -13.95 1.25 -12.58
C HIS A 757 -14.75 0.01 -13.01
N LYS A 758 -14.15 -0.92 -13.77
CA LYS A 758 -14.72 -2.22 -14.15
C LYS A 758 -14.50 -3.33 -13.12
N ASN A 759 -13.83 -3.02 -11.99
CA ASN A 759 -13.72 -3.87 -10.81
C ASN A 759 -13.01 -5.23 -11.03
N THR A 760 -11.96 -5.25 -11.84
CA THR A 760 -11.08 -6.43 -11.99
C THR A 760 -9.66 -6.12 -11.49
N TRP A 761 -8.83 -7.15 -11.33
CA TRP A 761 -7.40 -6.98 -11.02
C TRP A 761 -6.53 -6.64 -12.25
N GLY A 762 -7.15 -6.50 -13.42
CA GLY A 762 -6.49 -6.09 -14.66
C GLY A 762 -5.73 -7.22 -15.36
N CYS A 763 -5.74 -7.15 -16.69
CA CYS A 763 -4.80 -7.86 -17.55
C CYS A 763 -4.37 -6.88 -18.66
N VAL A 764 -3.17 -7.08 -19.20
CA VAL A 764 -2.57 -6.20 -20.21
C VAL A 764 -2.07 -7.05 -21.37
N LEU A 765 -2.16 -6.49 -22.58
CA LEU A 765 -1.48 -6.98 -23.77
C LEU A 765 -0.49 -5.93 -24.28
N ILE A 766 0.79 -6.29 -24.37
CA ILE A 766 1.84 -5.46 -24.98
C ILE A 766 2.36 -6.18 -26.22
N SER A 767 2.48 -5.49 -27.34
CA SER A 767 2.85 -6.08 -28.62
C SER A 767 3.83 -5.21 -29.41
N LYS A 768 4.76 -5.87 -30.11
CA LYS A 768 5.55 -5.25 -31.18
C LYS A 768 4.74 -5.10 -32.48
N TYR A 769 3.74 -5.95 -32.67
CA TYR A 769 2.85 -5.95 -33.82
C TYR A 769 1.64 -5.01 -33.61
N PRO A 770 1.17 -4.32 -34.65
CA PRO A 770 0.00 -3.44 -34.56
C PRO A 770 -1.23 -4.17 -34.04
N ILE A 771 -1.89 -3.61 -33.01
CA ILE A 771 -3.22 -4.05 -32.58
C ILE A 771 -4.24 -3.35 -33.47
N LEU A 772 -4.94 -4.12 -34.31
CA LEU A 772 -5.94 -3.59 -35.25
C LEU A 772 -7.25 -3.26 -34.54
N ARG A 773 -7.65 -4.11 -33.60
CA ARG A 773 -8.89 -4.03 -32.82
C ARG A 773 -8.74 -4.83 -31.53
N SER A 774 -9.41 -4.41 -30.48
CA SER A 774 -9.53 -5.19 -29.26
C SER A 774 -10.85 -4.94 -28.54
N SER A 775 -11.29 -5.94 -27.78
CA SER A 775 -12.45 -5.87 -26.91
C SER A 775 -12.12 -6.41 -25.53
N HIS A 776 -12.75 -5.82 -24.52
CA HIS A 776 -12.60 -6.19 -23.12
C HIS A 776 -13.83 -6.96 -22.64
N HIS A 777 -13.61 -8.06 -21.95
CA HIS A 777 -14.66 -8.93 -21.44
C HIS A 777 -14.53 -9.05 -19.92
N LEU A 778 -15.64 -8.86 -19.22
CA LEU A 778 -15.79 -9.17 -17.81
C LEU A 778 -16.44 -10.55 -17.73
N LEU A 779 -15.66 -11.55 -17.32
CA LEU A 779 -16.10 -12.94 -17.37
C LEU A 779 -17.11 -13.22 -16.24
N PRO A 780 -18.07 -14.15 -16.45
CA PRO A 780 -19.13 -14.40 -15.47
C PRO A 780 -18.58 -14.82 -14.11
N SER A 781 -19.05 -14.19 -13.04
CA SER A 781 -18.65 -14.52 -11.67
C SER A 781 -19.87 -14.42 -10.76
N PRO A 782 -20.57 -15.53 -10.44
CA PRO A 782 -21.67 -15.48 -9.47
C PRO A 782 -21.20 -15.32 -8.03
N HIS A 783 -20.03 -15.83 -7.64
CA HIS A 783 -19.62 -15.91 -6.23
C HIS A 783 -18.25 -15.28 -5.93
N GLY A 784 -17.26 -15.60 -6.75
CA GLY A 784 -15.86 -15.23 -6.60
C GLY A 784 -15.49 -13.92 -7.24
N GLU A 785 -14.25 -13.79 -7.67
CA GLU A 785 -13.72 -12.57 -8.28
C GLU A 785 -14.12 -12.38 -9.74
N LEU A 786 -14.32 -11.11 -10.11
CA LEU A 786 -14.60 -10.70 -11.47
C LEU A 786 -13.33 -10.74 -12.32
N ALA A 787 -13.27 -11.72 -13.22
CA ALA A 787 -12.13 -12.00 -14.08
C ALA A 787 -12.12 -11.15 -15.36
N PRO A 788 -10.98 -10.54 -15.74
CA PRO A 788 -10.84 -9.82 -17.01
C PRO A 788 -10.35 -10.72 -18.15
N ALA A 789 -10.75 -10.39 -19.37
CA ALA A 789 -10.11 -10.87 -20.59
C ALA A 789 -10.01 -9.78 -21.67
N ILE A 790 -8.88 -9.77 -22.38
CA ILE A 790 -8.67 -9.01 -23.61
C ILE A 790 -8.76 -9.98 -24.78
N HIS A 791 -9.56 -9.64 -25.79
CA HIS A 791 -9.49 -10.27 -27.11
C HIS A 791 -9.03 -9.21 -28.12
N ALA A 792 -7.85 -9.40 -28.69
CA ALA A 792 -7.25 -8.46 -29.64
C ALA A 792 -6.95 -9.17 -30.96
N THR A 793 -7.11 -8.47 -32.10
CA THR A 793 -6.57 -8.92 -33.39
C THR A 793 -5.34 -8.10 -33.73
N LEU A 794 -4.23 -8.77 -33.97
CA LEU A 794 -2.94 -8.17 -34.32
C LEU A 794 -2.64 -8.42 -35.81
N ASP A 795 -1.92 -7.49 -36.43
CA ASP A 795 -1.31 -7.70 -37.75
C ASP A 795 0.09 -8.31 -37.59
N VAL A 796 0.18 -9.62 -37.73
CA VAL A 796 1.43 -10.38 -37.59
C VAL A 796 1.91 -10.79 -38.97
N TYR A 797 2.92 -10.09 -39.49
CA TYR A 797 3.48 -10.31 -40.83
C TYR A 797 2.45 -10.26 -41.98
N GLY A 798 1.43 -9.39 -41.88
CA GLY A 798 0.36 -9.26 -42.88
C GLY A 798 -0.79 -10.25 -42.68
N VAL A 799 -0.81 -11.00 -41.58
CA VAL A 799 -1.86 -11.96 -41.23
C VAL A 799 -2.55 -11.50 -39.95
N GLU A 800 -3.88 -11.46 -39.97
CA GLU A 800 -4.66 -11.23 -38.76
C GLU A 800 -4.53 -12.43 -37.81
N VAL A 801 -3.97 -12.20 -36.63
CA VAL A 801 -3.86 -13.19 -35.55
C VAL A 801 -4.58 -12.67 -34.33
N ASP A 802 -5.55 -13.44 -33.83
CA ASP A 802 -6.23 -13.14 -32.58
C ASP A 802 -5.34 -13.54 -31.39
N VAL A 803 -5.16 -12.64 -30.44
CA VAL A 803 -4.48 -12.90 -29.16
C VAL A 803 -5.48 -12.65 -28.04
N VAL A 804 -5.68 -13.67 -27.21
CA VAL A 804 -6.58 -13.60 -26.05
C VAL A 804 -5.75 -13.67 -24.78
N VAL A 805 -5.83 -12.65 -23.93
CA VAL A 805 -5.20 -12.60 -22.60
C VAL A 805 -6.28 -12.66 -21.54
N ALA A 806 -6.19 -13.58 -20.57
CA ALA A 806 -7.25 -13.75 -19.58
C ALA A 806 -6.72 -14.18 -18.20
N HIS A 807 -7.43 -13.77 -17.15
CA HIS A 807 -7.17 -14.17 -15.76
C HIS A 807 -8.44 -14.71 -15.11
N ASN A 808 -8.57 -16.03 -15.01
CA ASN A 808 -9.68 -16.67 -14.29
C ASN A 808 -9.56 -16.47 -12.77
N GLY A 809 -10.70 -16.64 -12.09
CA GLY A 809 -10.80 -16.63 -10.64
C GLY A 809 -10.01 -17.75 -9.96
N GLN A 810 -9.82 -17.60 -8.65
CA GLN A 810 -9.02 -18.49 -7.81
C GLN A 810 -9.69 -19.85 -7.52
N GLU A 811 -8.98 -20.77 -6.88
CA GLU A 811 -9.38 -22.17 -6.64
C GLU A 811 -10.66 -22.31 -5.77
N GLU A 812 -10.94 -21.32 -4.92
CA GLU A 812 -12.03 -21.32 -3.95
C GLU A 812 -13.42 -21.27 -4.59
N ASP A 813 -13.54 -20.73 -5.81
CA ASP A 813 -14.82 -20.54 -6.51
C ASP A 813 -14.90 -21.38 -7.81
N PRO A 814 -15.12 -22.71 -7.71
CA PRO A 814 -15.08 -23.61 -8.86
C PRO A 814 -16.15 -23.33 -9.92
N LEU A 815 -17.35 -22.87 -9.51
CA LEU A 815 -18.42 -22.50 -10.45
C LEU A 815 -18.02 -21.29 -11.30
N ASP A 816 -17.37 -20.30 -10.70
CA ASP A 816 -16.90 -19.12 -11.41
C ASP A 816 -15.86 -19.53 -12.45
N ARG A 817 -14.87 -20.34 -12.08
CA ARG A 817 -13.88 -20.85 -13.04
C ARG A 817 -14.50 -21.64 -14.19
N GLU A 818 -15.53 -22.46 -13.91
CA GLU A 818 -16.28 -23.18 -14.94
C GLU A 818 -16.94 -22.20 -15.93
N LEU A 819 -17.69 -21.21 -15.43
CA LEU A 819 -18.43 -20.26 -16.27
C LEU A 819 -17.49 -19.31 -17.05
N GLN A 820 -16.42 -18.85 -16.42
CA GLN A 820 -15.39 -18.04 -17.05
C GLN A 820 -14.73 -18.79 -18.20
N SER A 821 -14.36 -20.07 -17.99
CA SER A 821 -13.73 -20.90 -19.01
C SER A 821 -14.66 -21.23 -20.17
N LYS A 822 -15.97 -21.44 -19.90
CA LYS A 822 -16.98 -21.59 -20.96
C LYS A 822 -17.10 -20.33 -21.81
N GLU A 823 -17.11 -19.15 -21.18
CA GLU A 823 -17.19 -17.88 -21.91
C GLU A 823 -15.92 -17.61 -22.72
N LEU A 824 -14.73 -17.90 -22.18
CA LEU A 824 -13.48 -17.85 -22.94
C LEU A 824 -13.50 -18.79 -24.14
N GLY A 825 -13.99 -20.02 -23.96
CA GLY A 825 -14.16 -20.96 -25.06
C GLY A 825 -15.10 -20.44 -26.14
N ARG A 826 -16.23 -19.84 -25.74
CA ARG A 826 -17.18 -19.18 -26.66
C ARG A 826 -16.55 -18.02 -27.42
N ILE A 827 -15.76 -17.17 -26.75
CA ILE A 827 -15.06 -16.03 -27.37
C ILE A 827 -14.08 -16.56 -28.43
N MET A 828 -13.21 -17.50 -28.07
CA MET A 828 -12.19 -18.05 -28.97
C MET A 828 -12.79 -18.81 -30.16
N VAL A 829 -13.84 -19.61 -29.96
CA VAL A 829 -14.47 -20.37 -31.06
C VAL A 829 -15.23 -19.47 -32.03
N SER A 830 -15.80 -18.36 -31.55
CA SER A 830 -16.60 -17.43 -32.39
C SER A 830 -15.80 -16.76 -33.52
N ARG A 831 -14.47 -16.80 -33.43
CA ARG A 831 -13.55 -16.16 -34.38
C ARG A 831 -12.91 -17.11 -35.38
N TRP A 832 -13.19 -18.40 -35.27
CA TRP A 832 -12.77 -19.39 -36.26
C TRP A 832 -13.23 -18.99 -37.68
N PRO A 833 -12.38 -19.07 -38.73
CA PRO A 833 -11.07 -19.71 -38.80
C PRO A 833 -9.84 -18.79 -38.57
N THR A 834 -10.00 -17.64 -37.93
CA THR A 834 -8.87 -16.74 -37.64
C THR A 834 -7.83 -17.47 -36.75
N PRO A 835 -6.53 -17.41 -37.08
CA PRO A 835 -5.46 -17.90 -36.21
C PRO A 835 -5.57 -17.28 -34.81
N THR A 836 -5.35 -18.07 -33.76
CA THR A 836 -5.55 -17.62 -32.37
C THR A 836 -4.42 -18.11 -31.48
N ILE A 837 -3.90 -17.23 -30.62
CA ILE A 837 -3.00 -17.55 -29.50
C ILE A 837 -3.71 -17.12 -28.21
N PHE A 838 -3.83 -18.02 -27.26
CA PHE A 838 -4.38 -17.77 -25.94
C PHE A 838 -3.26 -17.76 -24.90
N LEU A 839 -3.24 -16.73 -24.06
CA LEU A 839 -2.27 -16.47 -23.01
C LEU A 839 -3.05 -16.27 -21.70
N GLY A 840 -3.26 -17.32 -20.92
CA GLY A 840 -4.21 -17.22 -19.82
C GLY A 840 -3.86 -17.97 -18.55
N TYR A 841 -4.41 -17.47 -17.46
CA TYR A 841 -4.37 -18.07 -16.12
C TYR A 841 -5.71 -18.75 -15.85
N LEU A 842 -5.70 -20.08 -15.74
CA LEU A 842 -6.90 -20.92 -15.70
C LEU A 842 -7.15 -21.61 -14.35
N VAL A 843 -6.11 -21.83 -13.55
CA VAL A 843 -6.16 -22.59 -12.28
C VAL A 843 -6.76 -23.99 -12.48
N THR A 844 -6.01 -24.83 -13.19
CA THR A 844 -6.40 -26.21 -13.51
C THR A 844 -5.15 -27.05 -13.76
N HIS A 845 -5.23 -28.38 -13.61
CA HIS A 845 -4.21 -29.26 -14.18
C HIS A 845 -4.48 -29.50 -15.67
N PRO A 846 -3.43 -29.82 -16.48
CA PRO A 846 -3.60 -30.36 -17.81
C PRO A 846 -4.48 -31.61 -17.80
N HIS A 847 -5.32 -31.76 -18.82
CA HIS A 847 -6.26 -32.89 -18.98
C HIS A 847 -7.33 -33.04 -17.89
N ALA A 848 -7.46 -32.07 -16.97
CA ALA A 848 -8.46 -32.13 -15.92
C ALA A 848 -9.88 -32.26 -16.51
N GLU A 849 -10.66 -33.18 -15.94
CA GLU A 849 -12.02 -33.44 -16.37
C GLU A 849 -12.98 -32.30 -16.00
N ARG A 850 -14.06 -32.15 -16.78
CA ARG A 850 -15.13 -31.19 -16.47
C ARG A 850 -15.69 -31.50 -15.07
N PRO A 851 -15.99 -30.48 -14.23
CA PRO A 851 -16.14 -29.06 -14.56
C PRO A 851 -14.85 -28.22 -14.47
N ALA A 852 -13.66 -28.83 -14.41
CA ALA A 852 -12.42 -28.06 -14.42
C ALA A 852 -12.23 -27.28 -15.75
N PRO A 853 -11.57 -26.11 -15.72
CA PRO A 853 -11.36 -25.21 -16.86
C PRO A 853 -10.82 -25.84 -18.15
N TYR A 854 -9.89 -26.79 -18.04
CA TYR A 854 -9.03 -27.23 -19.15
C TYR A 854 -9.79 -27.64 -20.42
N LYS A 855 -10.83 -28.47 -20.29
CA LYS A 855 -11.59 -28.99 -21.44
C LYS A 855 -12.46 -27.94 -22.13
N PHE A 856 -12.88 -26.89 -21.43
CA PHE A 856 -13.67 -25.82 -22.04
C PHE A 856 -12.82 -24.97 -22.98
N VAL A 857 -11.56 -24.72 -22.63
CA VAL A 857 -10.65 -23.91 -23.46
C VAL A 857 -9.89 -24.72 -24.50
N THR A 858 -9.90 -26.05 -24.43
CA THR A 858 -9.25 -26.93 -25.42
C THR A 858 -10.28 -27.59 -26.35
N GLU A 859 -11.19 -28.41 -25.82
CA GLU A 859 -12.19 -29.12 -26.63
C GLU A 859 -13.26 -28.17 -27.18
N ASP A 860 -13.95 -27.41 -26.32
CA ASP A 860 -15.08 -26.57 -26.73
C ASP A 860 -14.61 -25.36 -27.57
N ALA A 861 -13.43 -24.81 -27.24
CA ALA A 861 -12.80 -23.73 -28.00
C ALA A 861 -12.06 -24.23 -29.26
N SER A 862 -11.86 -25.54 -29.39
CA SER A 862 -11.01 -26.18 -30.40
C SER A 862 -9.57 -25.61 -30.44
N MET A 863 -8.96 -25.41 -29.28
CA MET A 863 -7.58 -24.92 -29.14
C MET A 863 -6.64 -26.07 -28.77
N LEU A 864 -5.40 -25.99 -29.26
CA LEU A 864 -4.33 -26.93 -28.96
C LEU A 864 -3.48 -26.41 -27.82
N ASP A 865 -3.19 -27.28 -26.85
CA ASP A 865 -2.20 -26.97 -25.82
C ASP A 865 -0.78 -27.02 -26.42
N ILE A 866 0.03 -26.01 -26.10
CA ILE A 866 1.41 -25.95 -26.58
C ILE A 866 2.24 -27.14 -26.08
N ALA A 867 1.99 -27.61 -24.85
CA ALA A 867 2.77 -28.63 -24.17
C ALA A 867 1.90 -29.59 -23.33
N PRO A 868 0.99 -30.37 -23.94
CA PRO A 868 0.03 -31.22 -23.22
C PRO A 868 0.69 -32.28 -22.31
N ASN A 869 1.96 -32.62 -22.53
CA ASN A 869 2.69 -33.59 -21.71
C ASN A 869 3.37 -32.97 -20.48
N ASP A 870 3.39 -31.63 -20.36
CA ASP A 870 3.88 -30.95 -19.17
C ASP A 870 2.78 -30.92 -18.11
N ASN A 871 2.78 -31.94 -17.24
CA ASN A 871 1.82 -32.15 -16.16
C ASN A 871 2.11 -31.30 -14.90
N ASP A 872 3.25 -30.61 -14.85
CA ASP A 872 3.65 -29.79 -13.69
C ASP A 872 3.07 -28.37 -13.76
N ARG A 873 2.15 -28.11 -14.70
CA ARG A 873 1.44 -26.83 -14.85
C ARG A 873 0.17 -26.80 -14.01
N TRP A 874 -0.13 -25.62 -13.48
CA TRP A 874 -1.31 -25.39 -12.63
C TRP A 874 -2.05 -24.09 -13.00
N CYS A 875 -1.33 -22.98 -13.11
CA CYS A 875 -1.98 -21.68 -13.31
C CYS A 875 -2.01 -21.23 -14.76
N GLN A 876 -0.84 -21.14 -15.41
CA GLN A 876 -0.69 -20.45 -16.69
C GLN A 876 -0.64 -21.41 -17.87
N TYR A 877 -1.24 -20.99 -18.98
CA TYR A 877 -1.39 -21.78 -20.19
C TYR A 877 -1.17 -20.92 -21.43
N ILE A 878 -0.48 -21.52 -22.40
CA ILE A 878 -0.43 -21.04 -23.78
C ILE A 878 -1.14 -22.06 -24.64
N LEU A 879 -2.25 -21.64 -25.27
CA LEU A 879 -2.98 -22.45 -26.25
C LEU A 879 -2.92 -21.78 -27.61
N TYR A 880 -3.07 -22.53 -28.68
CA TYR A 880 -2.95 -22.00 -30.03
C TYR A 880 -3.83 -22.75 -31.03
N ARG A 881 -4.11 -22.10 -32.17
CA ARG A 881 -4.86 -22.65 -33.29
C ARG A 881 -4.56 -21.87 -34.56
N GLY A 882 -4.47 -22.53 -35.72
CA GLY A 882 -4.21 -21.84 -36.99
C GLY A 882 -2.81 -21.22 -37.11
N VAL A 883 -1.90 -21.56 -36.19
CA VAL A 883 -0.46 -21.26 -36.21
C VAL A 883 0.31 -22.56 -35.92
N HIS A 884 1.58 -22.65 -36.31
CA HIS A 884 2.40 -23.83 -35.98
C HIS A 884 3.22 -23.56 -34.72
N ARG A 885 3.12 -24.43 -33.70
CA ARG A 885 4.05 -24.38 -32.56
C ARG A 885 5.46 -24.77 -33.01
N VAL A 886 6.45 -24.10 -32.44
CA VAL A 886 7.89 -24.33 -32.73
C VAL A 886 8.61 -24.75 -31.46
N ALA A 887 8.36 -24.02 -30.38
CA ALA A 887 9.05 -24.25 -29.12
C ALA A 887 8.22 -23.76 -27.93
N TYR A 888 8.47 -24.35 -26.76
CA TYR A 888 7.86 -24.00 -25.49
C TYR A 888 8.91 -23.99 -24.37
N ALA A 889 8.86 -22.99 -23.51
CA ALA A 889 9.69 -22.89 -22.32
C ALA A 889 8.90 -22.39 -21.12
N ARG A 890 9.26 -22.90 -19.94
CA ARG A 890 8.93 -22.32 -18.63
C ARG A 890 10.22 -21.89 -17.97
N LEU A 891 10.21 -20.69 -17.39
CA LEU A 891 11.33 -20.17 -16.63
C LEU A 891 10.85 -19.88 -15.21
N ASN A 892 11.69 -20.21 -14.23
CA ASN A 892 11.39 -19.92 -12.82
C ASN A 892 11.18 -18.40 -12.60
N ARG A 893 10.58 -18.09 -11.45
CA ARG A 893 10.27 -16.73 -10.97
C ARG A 893 11.46 -15.78 -10.73
N GLY A 894 12.69 -16.16 -11.10
CA GLY A 894 13.92 -15.46 -10.71
C GLY A 894 14.45 -15.90 -9.33
N SER A 895 15.75 -15.70 -9.08
CA SER A 895 16.40 -16.04 -7.79
C SER A 895 16.39 -14.87 -6.80
N ASP A 896 16.48 -15.19 -5.52
CA ASP A 896 16.39 -14.31 -4.34
C ASP A 896 16.87 -12.85 -4.52
N PRO A 897 15.96 -11.84 -4.53
CA PRO A 897 14.50 -11.97 -4.47
C PRO A 897 13.87 -12.37 -5.81
N SER A 898 12.87 -13.26 -5.79
CA SER A 898 12.09 -13.56 -6.98
C SER A 898 11.42 -12.30 -7.55
N VAL A 899 11.34 -12.19 -8.87
CA VAL A 899 10.76 -11.02 -9.56
C VAL A 899 9.25 -10.90 -9.28
N THR A 900 8.59 -12.05 -9.16
CA THR A 900 7.18 -12.19 -8.78
C THR A 900 6.99 -13.55 -8.08
N ASP A 901 5.76 -13.90 -7.72
CA ASP A 901 5.38 -15.17 -7.11
C ASP A 901 5.30 -16.33 -8.13
N SER A 902 4.98 -16.03 -9.38
CA SER A 902 4.77 -16.99 -10.47
C SER A 902 5.97 -17.14 -11.43
N GLU A 903 6.07 -18.32 -12.04
CA GLU A 903 6.93 -18.59 -13.19
C GLU A 903 6.40 -17.90 -14.46
N VAL A 904 7.21 -17.84 -15.50
CA VAL A 904 6.82 -17.28 -16.80
C VAL A 904 6.82 -18.37 -17.86
N GLN A 905 5.83 -18.35 -18.75
CA GLN A 905 5.74 -19.29 -19.87
C GLN A 905 5.92 -18.56 -21.19
N VAL A 906 6.67 -19.17 -22.11
CA VAL A 906 7.00 -18.60 -23.41
C VAL A 906 6.80 -19.64 -24.51
N GLY A 907 6.12 -19.25 -25.59
CA GLY A 907 5.87 -20.07 -26.76
C GLY A 907 6.35 -19.39 -28.05
N LYS A 908 6.91 -20.17 -28.98
CA LYS A 908 7.27 -19.72 -30.33
C LYS A 908 6.32 -20.31 -31.37
N PHE A 909 5.86 -19.48 -32.30
CA PHE A 909 4.93 -19.87 -33.35
C PHE A 909 5.36 -19.37 -34.73
N TYR A 910 5.12 -20.16 -35.77
CA TYR A 910 5.15 -19.67 -37.15
C TYR A 910 3.79 -19.11 -37.56
N VAL A 911 3.81 -17.91 -38.13
CA VAL A 911 2.64 -17.26 -38.73
C VAL A 911 2.86 -17.19 -40.25
N SER A 912 1.93 -17.76 -41.05
CA SER A 912 1.87 -17.78 -42.53
C SER A 912 2.21 -19.11 -43.24
N HIS A 913 1.82 -19.19 -44.52
CA HIS A 913 1.87 -20.33 -45.46
C HIS A 913 3.28 -20.71 -45.96
N LEU A 914 4.35 -20.22 -45.31
CA LEU A 914 5.73 -20.58 -45.65
C LEU A 914 6.16 -21.91 -45.02
N HIS A 915 5.40 -22.41 -44.03
CA HIS A 915 5.50 -23.82 -43.70
C HIS A 915 4.93 -24.63 -44.87
N SER A 916 5.69 -25.61 -45.36
CA SER A 916 5.34 -26.45 -46.50
C SER A 916 4.00 -27.18 -46.41
N SER A 917 3.31 -27.12 -45.26
CA SER A 917 1.99 -27.73 -45.09
C SER A 917 1.11 -26.97 -44.09
N PRO A 918 -0.23 -27.13 -44.18
CA PRO A 918 -1.19 -26.30 -43.47
C PRO A 918 -1.08 -26.40 -41.95
N ALA A 919 -1.38 -25.28 -41.27
CA ALA A 919 -1.47 -25.20 -39.81
C ALA A 919 -2.57 -26.10 -39.26
N PRO A 920 -2.42 -26.63 -38.04
CA PRO A 920 -3.48 -27.41 -37.41
C PRO A 920 -4.77 -26.60 -37.33
N ALA A 921 -5.84 -27.16 -37.89
CA ALA A 921 -7.14 -26.53 -37.96
C ALA A 921 -8.10 -27.13 -36.91
N GLY A 922 -8.50 -26.33 -35.92
CA GLY A 922 -9.47 -26.75 -34.91
C GLY A 922 -9.01 -27.99 -34.12
N THR A 923 -9.75 -29.08 -34.22
CA THR A 923 -9.48 -30.37 -33.53
C THR A 923 -8.53 -31.29 -34.29
N GLU A 924 -7.99 -30.85 -35.43
CA GLU A 924 -6.95 -31.64 -36.11
C GLU A 924 -5.75 -31.86 -35.17
N PRO A 925 -5.27 -33.10 -35.02
CA PRO A 925 -4.13 -33.38 -34.18
C PRO A 925 -2.91 -32.66 -34.74
N ASP A 926 -2.22 -31.91 -33.89
CA ASP A 926 -0.93 -31.37 -34.25
C ASP A 926 0.04 -32.51 -34.58
N ARG A 927 0.56 -32.49 -35.82
CA ARG A 927 1.47 -33.51 -36.34
C ARG A 927 2.92 -33.26 -35.96
N THR A 928 3.20 -32.19 -35.20
CA THR A 928 4.55 -31.97 -34.67
C THR A 928 4.82 -32.88 -33.48
N VAL A 929 6.02 -33.45 -33.46
CA VAL A 929 6.55 -34.30 -32.40
C VAL A 929 7.67 -33.58 -31.67
N TRP A 930 7.90 -33.99 -30.42
CA TRP A 930 9.05 -33.50 -29.67
C TRP A 930 10.34 -33.76 -30.45
N THR A 931 11.19 -32.75 -30.53
CA THR A 931 12.39 -32.74 -31.36
C THR A 931 13.59 -32.27 -30.54
N PRO A 932 14.72 -33.01 -30.54
CA PRO A 932 15.95 -32.54 -29.92
C PRO A 932 16.41 -31.19 -30.47
N GLU A 933 16.91 -30.32 -29.62
CA GLU A 933 17.38 -28.98 -29.98
C GLU A 933 18.40 -28.99 -31.13
N ARG A 934 19.30 -29.98 -31.17
CA ARG A 934 20.32 -30.12 -32.23
C ARG A 934 19.76 -30.23 -33.64
N TYR A 935 18.49 -30.65 -33.80
CA TYR A 935 17.83 -30.70 -35.10
C TYR A 935 17.18 -29.38 -35.49
N MET A 936 16.97 -28.48 -34.53
CA MET A 936 16.38 -27.17 -34.78
C MET A 936 17.44 -26.21 -35.36
N PRO A 937 17.09 -25.39 -36.37
CA PRO A 937 17.93 -24.25 -36.78
C PRO A 937 18.26 -23.34 -35.59
N GLU A 938 19.49 -22.83 -35.54
CA GLU A 938 19.95 -21.98 -34.43
C GLU A 938 19.11 -20.70 -34.26
N SER A 939 18.54 -20.16 -35.34
CA SER A 939 17.64 -18.99 -35.24
C SER A 939 16.32 -19.27 -34.51
N LEU A 940 15.95 -20.54 -34.33
CA LEU A 940 14.75 -20.95 -33.60
C LEU A 940 15.04 -21.32 -32.14
N HIS A 941 16.30 -21.48 -31.77
CA HIS A 941 16.68 -21.80 -30.40
C HIS A 941 16.21 -20.70 -29.45
N PHE A 942 15.80 -21.10 -28.25
CA PHE A 942 15.64 -20.13 -27.18
C PHE A 942 17.03 -19.64 -26.69
N PRO A 943 17.09 -18.47 -26.03
CA PRO A 943 18.38 -17.90 -25.61
C PRO A 943 19.17 -18.84 -24.70
N LYS A 944 20.39 -19.21 -25.13
CA LYS A 944 21.28 -20.14 -24.43
C LYS A 944 21.66 -19.71 -23.00
N GLN A 945 21.49 -18.42 -22.68
CA GLN A 945 21.79 -17.85 -21.36
C GLN A 945 20.90 -18.34 -20.21
N PHE A 946 19.76 -18.98 -20.49
CA PHE A 946 18.86 -19.50 -19.46
C PHE A 946 19.08 -20.99 -19.13
N TYR A 947 20.03 -21.66 -19.77
CA TYR A 947 20.46 -23.00 -19.36
C TYR A 947 21.29 -22.93 -18.08
N ASP A 948 21.52 -24.07 -17.43
CA ASP A 948 22.36 -24.23 -16.24
C ASP A 948 22.00 -23.28 -15.09
N ASP A 949 22.93 -22.39 -14.72
CA ASP A 949 22.77 -21.39 -13.66
C ASP A 949 21.84 -20.22 -14.06
N GLY A 950 21.53 -20.10 -15.35
CA GLY A 950 20.65 -19.10 -15.91
C GLY A 950 21.23 -17.67 -15.91
N VAL A 951 20.38 -16.70 -16.24
CA VAL A 951 20.71 -15.27 -16.26
C VAL A 951 19.75 -14.50 -15.37
N ASN A 952 20.28 -13.58 -14.57
CA ASN A 952 19.47 -12.76 -13.64
C ASN A 952 18.57 -13.59 -12.69
N GLY A 953 18.98 -14.82 -12.40
CA GLY A 953 18.23 -15.74 -11.54
C GLY A 953 17.12 -16.53 -12.24
N HIS A 954 16.91 -16.27 -13.53
CA HIS A 954 15.99 -17.01 -14.38
C HIS A 954 16.71 -18.14 -15.10
N ARG A 955 16.10 -19.33 -15.10
CA ARG A 955 16.57 -20.53 -15.80
C ARG A 955 15.40 -21.35 -16.29
N TYR A 956 15.64 -22.20 -17.28
CA TYR A 956 14.65 -23.18 -17.71
C TYR A 956 14.29 -24.14 -16.58
N ILE A 957 13.01 -24.51 -16.51
CA ILE A 957 12.48 -25.47 -15.54
C ILE A 957 11.62 -26.58 -16.16
N VAL A 958 11.52 -26.62 -17.48
CA VAL A 958 10.82 -27.70 -18.19
C VAL A 958 11.75 -28.91 -18.25
N LEU A 959 11.29 -30.05 -17.75
CA LEU A 959 12.02 -31.31 -17.87
C LEU A 959 11.82 -31.89 -19.27
N THR A 960 12.92 -32.13 -19.98
CA THR A 960 12.87 -32.66 -21.36
C THR A 960 13.25 -34.14 -21.45
N GLY A 961 12.67 -34.84 -22.43
CA GLY A 961 12.84 -36.28 -22.62
C GLY A 961 14.07 -36.66 -23.46
N GLN A 962 15.15 -37.05 -22.78
CA GLN A 962 16.13 -38.10 -23.16
C GLN A 962 17.12 -38.30 -21.99
N GLN A 963 17.34 -37.26 -21.18
CA GLN A 963 18.23 -37.26 -20.01
C GLN A 963 17.62 -36.58 -18.76
N GLY A 964 16.41 -36.01 -18.84
CA GLY A 964 15.73 -35.40 -17.69
C GLY A 964 16.30 -34.04 -17.28
N GLU A 965 16.94 -33.34 -18.20
CA GLU A 965 17.54 -32.03 -17.96
C GLU A 965 16.51 -30.89 -18.14
N TYR A 966 16.78 -29.77 -17.45
CA TYR A 966 15.99 -28.56 -17.55
C TYR A 966 16.33 -27.80 -18.84
N ALA A 967 15.41 -27.84 -19.80
CA ALA A 967 15.60 -27.27 -21.13
C ALA A 967 14.24 -26.91 -21.78
N PRO A 968 14.19 -26.03 -22.78
CA PRO A 968 12.99 -25.81 -23.58
C PRO A 968 12.60 -27.06 -24.39
N ASN A 969 11.31 -27.20 -24.67
CA ASN A 969 10.79 -28.19 -25.60
C ASN A 969 10.73 -27.60 -27.01
N TYR A 970 11.23 -28.35 -27.99
CA TYR A 970 11.11 -28.02 -29.42
C TYR A 970 10.22 -29.01 -30.15
N PHE A 971 9.56 -28.52 -31.19
CA PHE A 971 8.58 -29.28 -31.97
C PHE A 971 8.82 -29.10 -33.46
N MET A 972 8.78 -30.21 -34.18
CA MET A 972 8.95 -30.28 -35.63
C MET A 972 8.06 -31.41 -36.14
N ARG A 973 7.66 -31.37 -37.42
CA ARG A 973 6.92 -32.48 -38.02
C ARG A 973 7.78 -33.74 -38.08
N ASP A 974 7.14 -34.90 -37.98
CA ASP A 974 7.83 -36.19 -37.91
C ASP A 974 8.63 -36.51 -39.20
N ASP A 975 8.09 -36.13 -40.36
CA ASP A 975 8.75 -36.27 -41.67
C ASP A 975 10.00 -35.38 -41.80
N GLU A 976 9.92 -34.12 -41.34
CA GLU A 976 11.07 -33.21 -41.33
C GLU A 976 12.13 -33.67 -40.33
N LYS A 977 11.71 -34.13 -39.14
CA LYS A 977 12.61 -34.67 -38.12
C LYS A 977 13.37 -35.90 -38.64
N GLU A 978 12.68 -36.83 -39.29
CA GLU A 978 13.30 -38.02 -39.86
C GLU A 978 14.27 -37.66 -41.00
N TRP A 979 13.90 -36.70 -41.84
CA TRP A 979 14.79 -36.20 -42.89
C TRP A 979 16.09 -35.61 -42.31
N ARG A 980 16.02 -34.79 -41.26
CA ARG A 980 17.21 -34.24 -40.58
C ARG A 980 18.06 -35.32 -39.91
N ARG A 981 17.42 -36.33 -39.30
CA ARG A 981 18.12 -37.48 -38.72
C ARG A 981 18.94 -38.23 -39.79
N LEU A 982 18.35 -38.42 -40.98
CA LEU A 982 19.04 -39.06 -42.10
C LEU A 982 20.20 -38.21 -42.63
N GLN A 983 20.06 -36.88 -42.69
CA GLN A 983 21.16 -35.99 -43.03
C GLN A 983 22.31 -36.05 -42.03
N GLU A 984 22.02 -35.99 -40.72
CA GLU A 984 23.04 -36.11 -39.67
C GLU A 984 23.80 -37.44 -39.77
N LEU A 985 23.08 -38.55 -40.03
CA LEU A 985 23.68 -39.86 -40.27
C LEU A 985 24.61 -39.88 -41.49
N ASP A 986 24.24 -39.21 -42.56
CA ASP A 986 25.06 -39.14 -43.77
C ASP A 986 26.28 -38.22 -43.60
N ASP A 987 26.15 -37.13 -42.85
CA ASP A 987 27.27 -36.25 -42.50
C ASP A 987 28.26 -36.96 -41.56
N LEU A 988 27.78 -37.67 -40.53
CA LEU A 988 28.61 -38.50 -39.66
C LEU A 988 29.33 -39.61 -40.44
N LYS A 989 28.68 -40.23 -41.43
CA LYS A 989 29.34 -41.21 -42.32
C LYS A 989 30.43 -40.57 -43.18
N ARG A 990 30.22 -39.33 -43.66
CA ARG A 990 31.24 -38.59 -44.44
C ARG A 990 32.43 -38.19 -43.57
N GLU A 991 32.19 -37.73 -42.35
CA GLU A 991 33.24 -37.42 -41.37
C GLU A 991 34.02 -38.68 -40.96
N ALA A 992 33.32 -39.79 -40.73
CA ALA A 992 33.95 -41.08 -40.45
C ALA A 992 34.76 -41.62 -41.64
N ALA A 993 34.33 -41.37 -42.88
CA ALA A 993 35.09 -41.76 -44.07
C ALA A 993 36.42 -40.98 -44.24
N GLY A 994 36.60 -39.85 -43.54
CA GLY A 994 37.82 -39.04 -43.52
C GLY A 994 38.77 -39.35 -42.34
N CYS A 995 38.38 -40.19 -41.39
CA CYS A 995 39.14 -40.47 -40.17
C CYS A 995 39.57 -41.95 -40.13
N PRO A 996 40.86 -42.28 -40.35
CA PRO A 996 41.32 -43.65 -40.19
C PRO A 996 41.56 -43.91 -38.70
N VAL A 997 40.54 -44.34 -37.96
CA VAL A 997 40.58 -45.40 -36.92
C VAL A 997 39.15 -45.60 -36.38
N GLN A 998 38.85 -46.89 -36.19
CA GLN A 998 37.60 -47.60 -35.87
C GLN A 998 36.65 -46.99 -34.83
#